data_AF-A0A0G3GB34-F1
#
_entry.id   AF-A0A0G3GB34-F1
#
_cell.length_a   1.000
_cell.length_b   1.000
_cell.length_c   1.000
_cell.angle_alpha   90.00
_cell.angle_beta   90.00
_cell.angle_gamma   90.00
#
_symmetry.space_group_name_H-M   'P 1'
#
loop_
_entity.id
_entity.type
_entity.pdbx_description
1 polymer ?
#
loop_
_entity_poly.entity_id
_entity_poly.type
_entity_poly.pdbx_seq_one_letter_code
_entity_poly.pdbx_strand_id
1 'polypeptide(L)'
;MKITKISAVNFRALQDVTLDLRDSLSLLIGRNNSGKTSLLVLFEKFYESGVAFNYHDFPLAIRKDLVAIDHGTDVVPLSISMRIEIEYDDEDNLRHLSEFMLDLDSKVNKVNILFECVINKDLLLRDIEQFDGERERFLRKNLDRYLQVHVYAYANDEDLLLENRTRLVKKDITSVRDLINFQIIHAKRDVASSEGGKKMLSKLTTQYFNKANKDVTDFDPINNLLLQIDESLENSYKDFFEPFLKTSKAFLGIEDIKVVSNLESNEVLENSSQVVYGDRAEFLPETFNGLGHMNILYLLLSVEIKKESFAKTGKNINLLFIEEPEAHTHPQMQYIFANQIKSILNEIDNIQAVITTHSSHIVSQCDFKDIRYLQNSEGKTKIKNFHAELKAKYGDDEDSFKFLEQYLTLNSCELFFASKVIFIEGVTERMLWPYFVELFDKSKLHSKDHISLFSQNVTILEVGANAKAFRHFLEFLEIKTLVITDIDTTKKTLDLSKDKPKTTYLSSKVVDADHISNATLKHYYDAPDFSDEAKFASWFARLVSHDLKHAYSNIYIAYQKEEEKYHARSFEDAFLHVNKELIKKKIDSINGLKNVHEFDAGLDAYDLIDKVLDKKSAFASSLLYLALTDDQVTWRIPTYIEEALEWISE
;
A
#
# COMPACT_ATOMS: atom_id res chain seq x y z
N MET A 1 -1.37 19.78 -22.08
CA MET A 1 -0.02 19.70 -21.49
C MET A 1 -0.12 18.92 -20.19
N LYS A 2 0.74 17.93 -19.97
CA LYS A 2 0.70 17.06 -18.78
C LYS A 2 2.06 16.45 -18.47
N ILE A 3 2.30 16.11 -17.21
CA ILE A 3 3.43 15.29 -16.80
C ILE A 3 3.08 13.83 -17.12
N THR A 4 3.89 13.18 -17.94
CA THR A 4 3.72 11.76 -18.29
C THR A 4 4.50 10.85 -17.34
N LYS A 5 5.70 11.27 -16.92
CA LYS A 5 6.59 10.47 -16.07
C LYS A 5 7.28 11.28 -15.00
N ILE A 6 7.44 10.67 -13.83
CA ILE A 6 8.32 11.14 -12.77
C ILE A 6 9.30 10.01 -12.44
N SER A 7 10.59 10.22 -12.66
CA SER A 7 11.63 9.25 -12.31
C SER A 7 12.42 9.72 -11.09
N ALA A 8 12.87 8.80 -10.26
CA ALA A 8 13.65 9.10 -9.05
C ALA A 8 14.82 8.13 -8.89
N VAL A 9 15.98 8.68 -8.54
CA VAL A 9 17.22 7.93 -8.36
C VAL A 9 17.86 8.32 -7.03
N ASN A 10 18.39 7.32 -6.32
CA ASN A 10 19.13 7.46 -5.07
C ASN A 10 18.40 8.20 -3.93
N PHE A 11 17.08 8.01 -3.74
CA PHE A 11 16.34 8.57 -2.60
C PHE A 11 15.73 7.47 -1.71
N ARG A 12 16.29 7.25 -0.52
CA ARG A 12 15.84 6.25 0.45
C ARG A 12 15.74 4.85 -0.18
N ALA A 13 14.53 4.30 -0.34
CA ALA A 13 14.29 3.01 -1.02
C ALA A 13 14.16 3.14 -2.55
N LEU A 14 13.99 4.37 -3.07
CA LEU A 14 13.88 4.69 -4.48
C LEU A 14 15.30 4.76 -5.09
N GLN A 15 15.84 3.61 -5.48
CA GLN A 15 17.18 3.56 -6.09
C GLN A 15 17.15 3.95 -7.57
N ASP A 16 16.18 3.42 -8.31
CA ASP A 16 15.89 3.77 -9.70
C ASP A 16 14.45 3.37 -9.98
N VAL A 17 13.56 4.36 -10.03
CA VAL A 17 12.12 4.14 -10.22
C VAL A 17 11.55 5.14 -11.20
N THR A 18 10.53 4.72 -11.95
CA THR A 18 9.75 5.59 -12.84
C THR A 18 8.27 5.42 -12.53
N LEU A 19 7.59 6.53 -12.24
CA LEU A 19 6.14 6.62 -12.09
C LEU A 19 5.54 7.18 -13.38
N ASP A 20 4.77 6.37 -14.10
CA ASP A 20 3.90 6.86 -15.17
C ASP A 20 2.62 7.48 -14.59
N LEU A 21 2.36 8.75 -14.84
CA LEU A 21 1.17 9.44 -14.38
C LEU A 21 -0.02 9.22 -15.34
N ARG A 22 -1.22 9.24 -14.76
CA ARG A 22 -2.48 9.32 -15.50
C ARG A 22 -2.86 10.77 -15.75
N ASP A 23 -3.81 10.96 -16.66
CA ASP A 23 -4.30 12.28 -17.07
C ASP A 23 -5.04 13.01 -15.94
N SER A 24 -5.67 12.28 -15.01
CA SER A 24 -6.43 12.87 -13.91
C SER A 24 -6.00 12.32 -12.55
N LEU A 25 -6.14 11.01 -12.30
CA LEU A 25 -5.83 10.41 -10.99
C LEU A 25 -4.88 9.22 -11.14
N SER A 26 -3.81 9.21 -10.36
CA SER A 26 -2.92 8.07 -10.16
C SER A 26 -2.95 7.63 -8.70
N LEU A 27 -3.25 6.36 -8.45
CA LEU A 27 -3.30 5.79 -7.11
C LEU A 27 -2.03 4.98 -6.85
N LEU A 28 -1.17 5.47 -5.96
CA LEU A 28 0.04 4.78 -5.51
C LEU A 28 -0.31 3.85 -4.36
N ILE A 29 -0.18 2.55 -4.58
CA ILE A 29 -0.47 1.52 -3.58
C ILE A 29 0.72 0.58 -3.41
N GLY A 30 0.76 -0.15 -2.31
CA GLY A 30 1.80 -1.13 -2.04
C GLY A 30 1.96 -1.36 -0.55
N ARG A 31 2.73 -2.40 -0.20
CA ARG A 31 2.99 -2.80 1.19
C ARG A 31 3.60 -1.66 2.03
N ASN A 32 3.60 -1.80 3.35
CA ASN A 32 4.30 -0.87 4.24
C ASN A 32 5.78 -0.77 3.84
N ASN A 33 6.35 0.43 3.96
CA ASN A 33 7.74 0.71 3.58
C ASN A 33 8.07 0.49 2.08
N SER A 34 7.06 0.51 1.21
CA SER A 34 7.24 0.41 -0.25
C SER A 34 7.82 1.68 -0.90
N GLY A 35 7.89 2.80 -0.19
CA GLY A 35 8.44 4.06 -0.70
C GLY A 35 7.41 5.10 -1.16
N LYS A 36 6.10 4.87 -0.93
CA LYS A 36 5.02 5.80 -1.30
C LYS A 36 5.25 7.24 -0.81
N THR A 37 5.35 7.43 0.51
CA THR A 37 5.71 8.72 1.13
C THR A 37 7.06 9.24 0.66
N SER A 38 8.01 8.35 0.35
CA SER A 38 9.34 8.79 -0.11
C SER A 38 9.26 9.52 -1.45
N LEU A 39 8.36 9.12 -2.35
CA LEU A 39 8.20 9.82 -3.63
C LEU A 39 7.61 11.22 -3.43
N LEU A 40 6.62 11.36 -2.55
CA LEU A 40 6.00 12.65 -2.20
C LEU A 40 7.03 13.60 -1.56
N VAL A 41 7.78 13.11 -0.57
CA VAL A 41 8.82 13.88 0.12
C VAL A 41 9.98 14.27 -0.81
N LEU A 42 10.34 13.41 -1.77
CA LEU A 42 11.36 13.73 -2.77
C LEU A 42 10.94 14.94 -3.61
N PHE A 43 9.70 14.91 -4.11
CA PHE A 43 9.15 16.01 -4.90
C PHE A 43 9.11 17.30 -4.09
N GLU A 44 8.61 17.23 -2.85
CA GLU A 44 8.56 18.37 -1.93
C GLU A 44 9.95 18.97 -1.66
N LYS A 45 10.97 18.15 -1.39
CA LYS A 45 12.36 18.61 -1.17
C LYS A 45 12.99 19.31 -2.37
N PHE A 46 12.64 18.90 -3.59
CA PHE A 46 13.13 19.56 -4.80
C PHE A 46 12.33 20.81 -5.15
N TYR A 47 11.04 20.82 -4.85
CA TYR A 47 10.12 21.86 -5.30
C TYR A 47 9.92 23.00 -4.28
N GLU A 48 9.77 22.68 -3.00
CA GLU A 48 9.51 23.65 -1.93
C GLU A 48 10.78 24.28 -1.35
N SER A 49 10.72 25.57 -1.04
CA SER A 49 11.81 26.28 -0.37
C SER A 49 11.73 26.04 1.14
N GLY A 50 12.82 25.52 1.74
CA GLY A 50 12.93 25.34 3.20
C GLY A 50 13.02 23.88 3.65
N VAL A 51 12.76 22.92 2.75
CA VAL A 51 12.88 21.48 3.05
C VAL A 51 14.21 20.95 2.51
N ALA A 52 15.25 20.95 3.35
CA ALA A 52 16.59 20.53 2.94
C ALA A 52 16.75 18.99 2.89
N PHE A 53 17.59 18.49 1.98
CA PHE A 53 18.07 17.11 1.99
C PHE A 53 19.03 16.87 3.16
N ASN A 54 19.14 15.63 3.62
CA ASN A 54 20.07 15.23 4.67
C ASN A 54 20.65 13.83 4.44
N TYR A 55 21.57 13.39 5.30
CA TYR A 55 22.23 12.09 5.22
C TYR A 55 21.26 10.90 5.17
N HIS A 56 20.13 10.97 5.88
CA HIS A 56 19.18 9.87 5.95
C HIS A 56 18.33 9.72 4.67
N ASP A 57 18.32 10.74 3.81
CA ASP A 57 17.66 10.68 2.51
C ASP A 57 18.42 9.82 1.49
N PHE A 58 19.73 9.58 1.69
CA PHE A 58 20.51 8.69 0.83
C PHE A 58 20.23 7.20 1.15
N PRO A 59 20.07 6.34 0.12
CA PRO A 59 19.91 4.90 0.25
C PRO A 59 21.01 4.25 1.04
N LEU A 60 20.67 3.17 1.77
CA LEU A 60 21.66 2.38 2.51
C LEU A 60 22.77 1.83 1.61
N ALA A 61 22.45 1.49 0.36
CA ALA A 61 23.37 0.90 -0.59
C ALA A 61 24.58 1.81 -0.90
N ILE A 62 24.37 3.12 -0.99
CA ILE A 62 25.42 4.08 -1.38
C ILE A 62 26.12 4.77 -0.20
N ARG A 63 25.67 4.52 1.05
CA ARG A 63 26.23 5.19 2.23
C ARG A 63 27.71 4.87 2.48
N LYS A 64 28.15 3.65 2.12
CA LYS A 64 29.57 3.29 2.22
C LYS A 64 30.41 4.14 1.27
N ASP A 65 29.91 4.35 0.05
CA ASP A 65 30.59 5.16 -0.96
C ASP A 65 30.61 6.64 -0.55
N LEU A 66 29.55 7.15 0.09
CA LEU A 66 29.52 8.50 0.67
C LEU A 66 30.62 8.71 1.73
N VAL A 67 30.86 7.73 2.60
CA VAL A 67 31.91 7.81 3.63
C VAL A 67 33.31 7.73 3.01
N ALA A 68 33.42 7.04 1.87
CA ALA A 68 34.67 6.82 1.15
C ALA A 68 35.04 7.97 0.18
N ILE A 69 34.22 9.02 0.06
CA ILE A 69 34.51 10.17 -0.81
C ILE A 69 35.92 10.72 -0.54
N ASP A 70 36.67 10.87 -1.61
CA ASP A 70 37.99 11.47 -1.67
C ASP A 70 38.12 12.43 -2.85
N HIS A 71 39.29 13.07 -3.02
CA HIS A 71 39.53 14.03 -4.10
C HIS A 71 39.34 13.43 -5.51
N GLY A 72 39.55 12.13 -5.68
CA GLY A 72 39.39 11.41 -6.96
C GLY A 72 37.97 10.92 -7.23
N THR A 73 37.08 10.95 -6.23
CA THR A 73 35.72 10.44 -6.33
C THR A 73 34.85 11.33 -7.21
N ASP A 74 34.07 10.70 -8.08
CA ASP A 74 32.98 11.33 -8.80
C ASP A 74 31.69 11.27 -7.96
N VAL A 75 31.12 12.44 -7.67
CA VAL A 75 29.95 12.58 -6.82
C VAL A 75 28.63 12.55 -7.59
N VAL A 76 28.67 12.62 -8.93
CA VAL A 76 27.44 12.61 -9.75
C VAL A 76 26.67 11.29 -9.60
N PRO A 77 27.30 10.09 -9.64
CA PRO A 77 26.58 8.83 -9.42
C PRO A 77 26.01 8.68 -8.00
N LEU A 78 26.53 9.44 -7.03
CA LEU A 78 26.07 9.46 -5.64
C LEU A 78 24.95 10.49 -5.40
N SER A 79 24.63 11.33 -6.40
CA SER A 79 23.60 12.35 -6.30
C SER A 79 22.21 11.75 -6.18
N ILE A 80 21.32 12.48 -5.51
CA ILE A 80 19.88 12.22 -5.53
C ILE A 80 19.32 12.97 -6.72
N SER A 81 18.52 12.32 -7.57
CA SER A 81 17.91 13.01 -8.71
C SER A 81 16.45 12.66 -8.91
N MET A 82 15.71 13.60 -9.48
CA MET A 82 14.33 13.44 -9.92
C MET A 82 14.20 13.99 -11.35
N ARG A 83 13.50 13.26 -12.22
CA ARG A 83 13.27 13.65 -13.61
C ARG A 83 11.79 13.76 -13.87
N ILE A 84 11.38 14.79 -14.60
CA ILE A 84 9.99 15.00 -15.01
C ILE A 84 9.97 15.06 -16.53
N GLU A 85 9.14 14.20 -17.14
CA GLU A 85 8.81 14.25 -18.57
C GLU A 85 7.44 14.92 -18.72
N ILE A 86 7.37 15.98 -19.52
CA ILE A 86 6.15 16.72 -19.83
C ILE A 86 5.84 16.53 -21.30
N GLU A 87 4.61 16.12 -21.59
CA GLU A 87 4.06 16.04 -22.94
C GLU A 87 3.13 17.24 -23.18
N TYR A 88 3.21 17.81 -24.38
CA TYR A 88 2.38 18.93 -24.83
C TYR A 88 1.85 18.70 -26.25
N ASP A 89 0.86 19.48 -26.64
CA ASP A 89 0.29 19.50 -27.99
C ASP A 89 0.18 20.94 -28.54
N ASP A 90 -0.35 21.08 -29.75
CA ASP A 90 -0.46 22.36 -30.45
C ASP A 90 -1.49 23.32 -29.83
N GLU A 91 -2.41 22.82 -28.99
CA GLU A 91 -3.44 23.63 -28.32
C GLU A 91 -2.94 24.21 -26.98
N ASP A 92 -1.76 23.76 -26.52
CA ASP A 92 -1.19 24.16 -25.24
C ASP A 92 -0.54 25.55 -25.26
N ASN A 93 -0.68 26.27 -24.15
CA ASN A 93 0.05 27.51 -23.95
C ASN A 93 1.52 27.23 -23.58
N LEU A 94 2.42 27.43 -24.55
CA LEU A 94 3.85 27.14 -24.41
C LEU A 94 4.67 28.25 -23.73
N ARG A 95 4.05 29.35 -23.24
CA ARG A 95 4.79 30.52 -22.72
C ARG A 95 5.87 30.15 -21.71
N HIS A 96 5.51 29.38 -20.68
CA HIS A 96 6.44 28.95 -19.63
C HIS A 96 7.22 27.68 -20.03
N LEU A 97 6.64 26.83 -20.89
CA LEU A 97 7.30 25.60 -21.34
C LEU A 97 8.48 25.88 -22.28
N SER A 98 8.42 26.95 -23.08
CA SER A 98 9.44 27.32 -24.06
C SER A 98 10.83 27.50 -23.46
N GLU A 99 10.93 27.85 -22.17
CA GLU A 99 12.22 27.93 -21.47
C GLU A 99 12.92 26.57 -21.37
N PHE A 100 12.18 25.47 -21.40
CA PHE A 100 12.69 24.11 -21.24
C PHE A 100 12.79 23.34 -22.56
N MET A 101 12.32 23.92 -23.68
CA MET A 101 12.42 23.32 -25.00
C MET A 101 13.84 23.46 -25.54
N LEU A 102 14.55 22.33 -25.69
CA LEU A 102 15.90 22.28 -26.25
C LEU A 102 15.94 21.73 -27.68
N ASP A 103 14.88 21.03 -28.08
CA ASP A 103 14.68 20.55 -29.44
C ASP A 103 13.65 21.44 -30.16
N LEU A 104 13.93 21.76 -31.42
CA LEU A 104 13.06 22.55 -32.30
C LEU A 104 12.43 21.67 -33.39
N ASP A 105 12.68 20.35 -33.39
CA ASP A 105 11.98 19.42 -34.25
C ASP A 105 10.49 19.41 -33.89
N SER A 106 9.65 19.76 -34.87
CA SER A 106 8.20 19.79 -34.72
C SER A 106 7.57 18.41 -34.45
N LYS A 107 8.34 17.33 -34.57
CA LYS A 107 7.91 15.97 -34.20
C LYS A 107 8.13 15.65 -32.73
N VAL A 108 8.92 16.44 -32.01
CA VAL A 108 9.17 16.25 -30.58
C VAL A 108 8.15 17.08 -29.81
N ASN A 109 7.30 16.40 -29.05
CA ASN A 109 6.25 17.01 -28.23
C ASN A 109 6.50 16.80 -26.73
N LYS A 110 7.77 16.65 -26.36
CA LYS A 110 8.22 16.33 -25.01
C LYS A 110 9.30 17.28 -24.52
N VAL A 111 9.23 17.59 -23.23
CA VAL A 111 10.21 18.38 -22.50
C VAL A 111 10.65 17.61 -21.26
N ASN A 112 11.95 17.60 -21.00
CA ASN A 112 12.50 16.91 -19.84
C ASN A 112 13.18 17.88 -18.87
N ILE A 113 12.85 17.74 -17.59
CA ILE A 113 13.41 18.52 -16.49
C ILE A 113 14.13 17.58 -15.53
N LEU A 114 15.37 17.90 -15.19
CA LEU A 114 16.18 17.18 -14.20
C LEU A 114 16.36 18.06 -12.96
N PHE A 115 16.04 17.49 -11.80
CA PHE A 115 16.42 18.00 -10.49
C PHE A 115 17.52 17.11 -9.93
N GLU A 116 18.56 17.72 -9.38
CA GLU A 116 19.72 16.99 -8.87
C GLU A 116 20.22 17.62 -7.58
N CYS A 117 20.43 16.80 -6.55
CA CYS A 117 21.04 17.17 -5.29
C CYS A 117 22.44 16.55 -5.24
N VAL A 118 23.46 17.39 -5.43
CA VAL A 118 24.87 17.00 -5.54
C VAL A 118 25.63 17.43 -4.30
N ILE A 119 26.65 16.64 -3.94
CA ILE A 119 27.55 16.95 -2.82
C ILE A 119 28.64 17.91 -3.31
N ASN A 120 28.79 19.05 -2.63
CA ASN A 120 29.94 19.92 -2.78
C ASN A 120 31.18 19.24 -2.17
N LYS A 121 31.85 18.43 -2.99
CA LYS A 121 33.00 17.60 -2.60
C LYS A 121 34.13 18.42 -1.97
N ASP A 122 34.49 19.54 -2.60
CA ASP A 122 35.66 20.33 -2.17
C ASP A 122 35.45 20.93 -0.77
N LEU A 123 34.24 21.47 -0.52
CA LEU A 123 33.90 22.00 0.79
C LEU A 123 33.77 20.90 1.84
N LEU A 124 33.21 19.74 1.47
CA LEU A 124 33.08 18.59 2.36
C LEU A 124 34.44 18.06 2.81
N LEU A 125 35.36 17.82 1.87
CA LEU A 125 36.68 17.28 2.16
C LEU A 125 37.51 18.22 3.02
N ARG A 126 37.45 19.53 2.75
CA ARG A 126 38.14 20.55 3.56
C ARG A 126 37.75 20.49 5.03
N ASP A 127 36.46 20.34 5.33
CA ASP A 127 35.97 20.33 6.71
C ASP A 127 36.16 18.94 7.37
N ILE A 128 36.07 17.85 6.60
CA ILE A 128 36.39 16.49 7.08
C ILE A 128 37.86 16.37 7.49
N GLU A 129 38.79 16.92 6.72
CA GLU A 129 40.23 16.89 7.01
C GLU A 129 40.58 17.61 8.33
N GLN A 130 39.73 18.52 8.79
CA GLN A 130 39.88 19.25 10.05
C GLN A 130 39.14 18.61 11.23
N PHE A 131 38.34 17.57 10.98
CA PHE A 131 37.50 16.94 11.99
C PHE A 131 38.22 15.76 12.64
N ASP A 132 38.46 15.86 13.96
CA ASP A 132 39.02 14.78 14.76
C ASP A 132 37.89 13.85 15.22
N GLY A 133 37.59 12.83 14.42
CA GLY A 133 36.57 11.83 14.71
C GLY A 133 36.18 10.95 13.51
N GLU A 134 35.19 10.09 13.71
CA GLU A 134 34.70 9.20 12.65
C GLU A 134 33.99 9.98 11.53
N ARG A 135 34.45 9.83 10.29
CA ARG A 135 33.86 10.46 9.08
C ARG A 135 32.35 10.22 8.98
N GLU A 136 31.89 9.00 9.27
CA GLU A 136 30.47 8.67 9.19
C GLU A 136 29.64 9.50 10.18
N ARG A 137 30.14 9.71 11.41
CA ARG A 137 29.48 10.54 12.41
C ARG A 137 29.40 12.00 11.97
N PHE A 138 30.44 12.49 11.30
CA PHE A 138 30.45 13.83 10.71
C PHE A 138 29.38 13.99 9.63
N LEU A 139 29.33 13.06 8.67
CA LEU A 139 28.34 13.07 7.57
C LEU A 139 26.91 13.00 8.09
N ARG A 140 26.64 12.12 9.07
CA ARG A 140 25.31 11.99 9.69
C ARG A 140 24.77 13.31 10.27
N LYS A 141 25.65 14.20 10.73
CA LYS A 141 25.27 15.43 11.41
C LYS A 141 25.32 16.68 10.53
N ASN A 142 26.15 16.69 9.49
CA ASN A 142 26.48 17.92 8.77
C ASN A 142 26.33 17.82 7.25
N LEU A 143 26.01 16.64 6.69
CA LEU A 143 25.97 16.48 5.23
C LEU A 143 25.04 17.50 4.56
N ASP A 144 23.92 17.87 5.21
CA ASP A 144 22.96 18.87 4.76
C ASP A 144 23.60 20.20 4.32
N ARG A 145 24.71 20.61 4.95
CA ARG A 145 25.43 21.86 4.64
C ARG A 145 26.22 21.81 3.33
N TYR A 146 26.50 20.61 2.84
CA TYR A 146 27.30 20.38 1.64
C TYR A 146 26.44 19.96 0.45
N LEU A 147 25.13 19.88 0.61
CA LEU A 147 24.22 19.50 -0.46
C LEU A 147 23.78 20.72 -1.26
N GLN A 148 23.84 20.61 -2.58
CA GLN A 148 23.48 21.65 -3.53
C GLN A 148 22.42 21.12 -4.50
N VAL A 149 21.29 21.83 -4.59
CA VAL A 149 20.21 21.50 -5.52
C VAL A 149 20.36 22.29 -6.81
N HIS A 150 20.25 21.60 -7.93
CA HIS A 150 20.31 22.16 -9.27
C HIS A 150 19.12 21.66 -10.11
N VAL A 151 18.67 22.51 -11.02
CA VAL A 151 17.62 22.20 -11.99
C VAL A 151 18.19 22.38 -13.39
N TYR A 152 17.90 21.45 -14.29
CA TYR A 152 18.35 21.47 -15.68
C TYR A 152 17.21 21.10 -16.62
N ALA A 153 17.25 21.64 -17.83
CA ALA A 153 16.56 21.08 -18.99
C ALA A 153 17.54 20.20 -19.79
N TYR A 154 17.04 19.13 -20.40
CA TYR A 154 17.82 18.23 -21.27
C TYR A 154 16.96 17.69 -22.42
N ALA A 155 17.60 17.31 -23.53
CA ALA A 155 16.89 16.80 -24.69
C ALA A 155 16.64 15.29 -24.55
N ASN A 156 17.73 14.53 -24.38
CA ASN A 156 17.69 13.07 -24.38
C ASN A 156 18.45 12.46 -23.19
N ASP A 157 18.13 11.23 -22.82
CA ASP A 157 18.79 10.52 -21.71
C ASP A 157 20.32 10.39 -21.88
N GLU A 158 20.83 10.44 -23.11
CA GLU A 158 22.27 10.46 -23.39
C GLU A 158 22.98 11.69 -22.82
N ASP A 159 22.28 12.82 -22.64
CA ASP A 159 22.83 14.05 -22.07
C ASP A 159 23.11 13.92 -20.56
N LEU A 160 22.53 12.89 -19.92
CA LEU A 160 22.71 12.58 -18.50
C LEU A 160 23.99 11.79 -18.24
N LEU A 161 24.58 11.20 -19.29
CA LEU A 161 25.88 10.53 -19.21
C LEU A 161 26.96 11.53 -18.82
N LEU A 162 27.92 11.08 -18.00
CA LEU A 162 28.93 11.95 -17.40
C LEU A 162 29.68 12.81 -18.44
N GLU A 163 29.99 12.21 -19.59
CA GLU A 163 30.73 12.80 -20.69
C GLU A 163 29.94 13.88 -21.44
N ASN A 164 28.60 13.86 -21.36
CA ASN A 164 27.69 14.71 -22.12
C ASN A 164 27.03 15.82 -21.28
N ARG A 165 27.31 15.89 -19.97
CA ARG A 165 26.63 16.82 -19.05
C ARG A 165 26.81 18.30 -19.38
N THR A 166 27.76 18.66 -20.24
CA THR A 166 27.89 20.02 -20.78
C THR A 166 26.70 20.46 -21.63
N ARG A 167 25.86 19.53 -22.09
CA ARG A 167 24.64 19.79 -22.85
C ARG A 167 23.44 20.15 -21.96
N LEU A 168 23.53 19.92 -20.65
CA LEU A 168 22.48 20.27 -19.70
C LEU A 168 22.35 21.80 -19.57
N VAL A 169 21.14 22.32 -19.70
CA VAL A 169 20.88 23.75 -19.58
C VAL A 169 20.35 24.05 -18.19
N LYS A 170 21.16 24.71 -17.36
CA LYS A 170 20.77 25.07 -15.99
C LYS A 170 19.58 26.03 -15.98
N LYS A 171 18.63 25.79 -15.08
CA LYS A 171 17.41 26.56 -14.87
C LYS A 171 17.26 26.99 -13.42
N ASP A 172 16.41 27.99 -13.21
CA ASP A 172 15.99 28.39 -11.88
C ASP A 172 14.74 27.62 -11.47
N ILE A 173 14.59 27.36 -10.17
CA ILE A 173 13.40 26.70 -9.62
C ILE A 173 12.13 27.52 -9.85
N THR A 174 12.25 28.85 -9.94
CA THR A 174 11.14 29.76 -10.26
C THR A 174 10.53 29.48 -11.63
N SER A 175 11.34 29.23 -12.66
CA SER A 175 10.84 28.82 -13.99
C SER A 175 10.00 27.55 -13.92
N VAL A 176 10.39 26.58 -13.08
CA VAL A 176 9.60 25.35 -12.91
C VAL A 176 8.32 25.63 -12.14
N ARG A 177 8.39 26.49 -11.12
CA ARG A 177 7.21 26.93 -10.37
C ARG A 177 6.24 27.71 -11.24
N ASP A 178 6.69 28.43 -12.25
CA ASP A 178 5.80 29.13 -13.18
C ASP A 178 5.07 28.16 -14.12
N LEU A 179 5.72 27.04 -14.47
CA LEU A 179 5.16 25.98 -15.31
C LEU A 179 4.20 25.05 -14.56
N ILE A 180 4.61 24.55 -13.39
CA ILE A 180 3.89 23.54 -12.60
C ILE A 180 3.34 24.22 -11.35
N ASN A 181 2.05 24.06 -11.06
CA ASN A 181 1.49 24.35 -9.75
C ASN A 181 1.45 23.08 -8.92
N PHE A 182 2.37 22.91 -7.99
CA PHE A 182 2.38 21.77 -7.08
C PHE A 182 1.72 22.12 -5.73
N GLN A 183 0.85 21.24 -5.26
CA GLN A 183 0.26 21.28 -3.93
C GLN A 183 0.30 19.89 -3.30
N ILE A 184 0.49 19.81 -1.99
CA ILE A 184 0.44 18.57 -1.21
C ILE A 184 -0.53 18.68 -0.03
N ILE A 185 -1.21 17.57 0.27
CA ILE A 185 -2.01 17.35 1.46
C ILE A 185 -1.39 16.16 2.20
N HIS A 186 -0.67 16.46 3.29
CA HIS A 186 0.02 15.46 4.11
C HIS A 186 -0.94 14.64 4.98
N ALA A 187 -0.53 13.42 5.33
CA ALA A 187 -1.28 12.55 6.23
C ALA A 187 -1.38 13.18 7.63
N LYS A 188 -2.60 13.31 8.16
CA LYS A 188 -2.82 13.88 9.49
C LYS A 188 -2.69 12.81 10.56
N ARG A 189 -1.60 12.83 11.35
CA ARG A 189 -1.38 11.91 12.49
C ARG A 189 -1.78 12.49 13.86
N ASP A 190 -1.99 13.80 13.94
CA ASP A 190 -2.13 14.54 15.22
C ASP A 190 -3.53 15.11 15.49
N VAL A 191 -4.58 14.57 14.87
CA VAL A 191 -5.96 15.08 15.04
C VAL A 191 -6.43 15.02 16.51
N ALA A 192 -5.81 14.16 17.34
CA ALA A 192 -6.12 13.96 18.76
C ALA A 192 -5.21 14.71 19.74
N SER A 193 -4.16 15.43 19.30
CA SER A 193 -3.19 16.03 20.22
C SER A 193 -3.79 17.24 20.94
N SER A 194 -3.58 17.29 22.26
CA SER A 194 -4.19 18.27 23.18
C SER A 194 -3.77 19.72 22.94
N GLU A 195 -2.67 19.96 22.22
CA GLU A 195 -2.07 21.28 22.02
C GLU A 195 -2.30 21.87 20.62
N GLY A 196 -2.72 21.08 19.61
CA GLY A 196 -2.89 21.55 18.23
C GLY A 196 -4.14 21.08 17.48
N GLY A 197 -4.75 19.94 17.86
CA GLY A 197 -5.84 19.33 17.09
C GLY A 197 -7.24 19.94 17.30
N LYS A 198 -7.44 20.69 18.39
CA LYS A 198 -8.81 21.05 18.86
C LYS A 198 -9.55 22.10 18.04
N LYS A 199 -8.87 22.92 17.22
CA LYS A 199 -9.52 24.01 16.44
C LYS A 199 -9.16 24.01 14.95
N MET A 200 -8.89 22.84 14.37
CA MET A 200 -8.22 22.75 13.07
C MET A 200 -9.10 23.15 11.88
N LEU A 201 -10.38 22.76 11.83
CA LEU A 201 -11.26 23.21 10.76
C LEU A 201 -11.51 24.70 10.90
N SER A 202 -11.62 25.19 12.13
CA SER A 202 -11.74 26.62 12.40
C SER A 202 -10.54 27.39 11.86
N LYS A 203 -9.31 26.98 12.21
CA LYS A 203 -8.09 27.61 11.72
C LYS A 203 -8.00 27.58 10.20
N LEU A 204 -8.26 26.43 9.58
CA LEU A 204 -8.19 26.28 8.12
C LEU A 204 -9.25 27.13 7.40
N THR A 205 -10.47 27.18 7.94
CA THR A 205 -11.59 27.98 7.39
C THR A 205 -11.31 29.47 7.52
N THR A 206 -10.80 29.92 8.67
CA THR A 206 -10.43 31.32 8.88
C THR A 206 -9.27 31.73 7.98
N GLN A 207 -8.26 30.88 7.85
CA GLN A 207 -7.16 31.12 6.91
C GLN A 207 -7.65 31.25 5.47
N TYR A 208 -8.58 30.37 5.07
CA TYR A 208 -9.21 30.46 3.76
C TYR A 208 -10.00 31.76 3.58
N PHE A 209 -10.88 32.09 4.52
CA PHE A 209 -11.68 33.31 4.49
C PHE A 209 -10.80 34.57 4.41
N ASN A 210 -9.78 34.65 5.26
CA ASN A 210 -8.86 35.78 5.28
C ASN A 210 -8.08 35.89 3.96
N LYS A 211 -7.64 34.77 3.39
CA LYS A 211 -6.93 34.76 2.10
C LYS A 211 -7.84 35.14 0.92
N ALA A 212 -9.11 34.75 0.95
CA ALA A 212 -10.09 35.11 -0.07
C ALA A 212 -10.55 36.57 0.01
N ASN A 213 -10.57 37.17 1.21
CA ASN A 213 -11.13 38.51 1.46
C ASN A 213 -10.08 39.58 1.84
N LYS A 214 -8.80 39.36 1.51
CA LYS A 214 -7.70 40.28 1.82
C LYS A 214 -7.93 41.72 1.33
N ASP A 215 -8.64 41.88 0.21
CA ASP A 215 -8.90 43.19 -0.40
C ASP A 215 -10.24 43.84 0.02
N VAL A 216 -11.09 43.11 0.75
CA VAL A 216 -12.47 43.52 1.07
C VAL A 216 -12.64 43.89 2.56
N THR A 217 -11.74 43.42 3.42
CA THR A 217 -11.90 43.52 4.88
C THR A 217 -11.01 44.62 5.45
N ASP A 218 -11.60 45.72 5.93
CA ASP A 218 -10.90 46.79 6.66
C ASP A 218 -10.65 46.35 8.11
N PHE A 219 -9.40 46.03 8.42
CA PHE A 219 -8.96 45.61 9.76
C PHE A 219 -8.47 46.76 10.64
N ASP A 220 -8.39 47.99 10.13
CA ASP A 220 -7.88 49.14 10.88
C ASP A 220 -8.66 49.42 12.17
N PRO A 221 -10.00 49.28 12.22
CA PRO A 221 -10.75 49.44 13.47
C PRO A 221 -10.39 48.39 14.53
N ILE A 222 -10.12 47.15 14.12
CA ILE A 222 -9.75 46.04 15.02
C ILE A 222 -8.33 46.26 15.55
N ASN A 223 -7.39 46.62 14.67
CA ASN A 223 -6.01 46.93 15.06
C ASN A 223 -5.96 48.06 16.10
N ASN A 224 -6.74 49.13 15.90
CA ASN A 224 -6.81 50.24 16.86
C ASN A 224 -7.36 49.81 18.22
N LEU A 225 -8.34 48.90 18.26
CA LEU A 225 -8.87 48.36 19.51
C LEU A 225 -7.86 47.44 20.21
N LEU A 226 -7.11 46.63 19.45
CA LEU A 226 -6.07 45.76 20.00
C LEU A 226 -4.95 46.56 20.66
N LEU A 227 -4.53 47.68 20.06
CA LEU A 227 -3.55 48.59 20.67
C LEU A 227 -4.02 49.12 22.03
N GLN A 228 -5.31 49.44 22.17
CA GLN A 228 -5.89 49.88 23.44
C GLN A 228 -5.95 48.74 24.47
N ILE A 229 -6.20 47.51 24.02
CA ILE A 229 -6.20 46.33 24.89
C ILE A 229 -4.78 46.00 25.35
N ASP A 230 -3.78 46.07 24.47
CA ASP A 230 -2.37 45.85 24.81
C ASP A 230 -1.90 46.83 25.89
N GLU A 231 -2.20 48.13 25.74
CA GLU A 231 -1.86 49.15 26.75
C GLU A 231 -2.53 48.86 28.11
N SER A 232 -3.79 48.41 28.10
CA SER A 232 -4.51 48.03 29.31
C SER A 232 -3.91 46.78 29.99
N LEU A 233 -3.57 45.76 29.20
CA LEU A 233 -2.97 44.51 29.68
C LEU A 233 -1.56 44.73 30.21
N GLU A 234 -0.74 45.56 29.56
CA GLU A 234 0.60 45.90 30.04
C GLU A 234 0.56 46.56 31.42
N ASN A 235 -0.39 47.48 31.64
CA ASN A 235 -0.61 48.09 32.94
C ASN A 235 -1.02 47.04 33.99
N SER A 236 -1.92 46.12 33.63
CA SER A 236 -2.33 45.04 34.53
C SER A 236 -1.21 44.03 34.84
N TYR A 237 -0.40 43.68 33.84
CA TYR A 237 0.75 42.77 33.98
C TYR A 237 1.83 43.37 34.87
N LYS A 238 2.08 44.67 34.74
CA LYS A 238 3.05 45.38 35.57
C LYS A 238 2.70 45.23 37.05
N ASP A 239 1.44 45.45 37.41
CA ASP A 239 0.97 45.35 38.79
C ASP A 239 0.98 43.90 39.30
N PHE A 240 0.58 42.93 38.47
CA PHE A 240 0.50 41.52 38.86
C PHE A 240 1.88 40.85 38.99
N PHE A 241 2.79 41.11 38.05
CA PHE A 241 4.11 40.48 38.01
C PHE A 241 5.19 41.25 38.78
N GLU A 242 4.90 42.43 39.34
CA GLU A 242 5.86 43.22 40.12
C GLU A 242 6.61 42.41 41.20
N PRO A 243 5.94 41.54 42.01
CA PRO A 243 6.63 40.74 43.01
C PRO A 243 7.60 39.73 42.39
N PHE A 244 7.18 39.06 41.31
CA PHE A 244 8.00 38.08 40.59
C PHE A 244 9.23 38.73 39.93
N LEU A 245 9.05 39.90 39.31
CA LEU A 245 10.14 40.64 38.67
C LEU A 245 11.16 41.14 39.72
N LYS A 246 10.70 41.59 40.89
CA LYS A 246 11.58 41.95 42.02
C LYS A 246 12.41 40.75 42.51
N THR A 247 11.77 39.58 42.68
CA THR A 247 12.49 38.35 43.05
C THR A 247 13.50 37.93 41.98
N SER A 248 13.11 37.98 40.70
CA SER A 248 13.97 37.62 39.57
C SER A 248 15.19 38.53 39.46
N LYS A 249 15.02 39.84 39.66
CA LYS A 249 16.12 40.81 39.72
C LYS A 249 17.09 40.51 40.86
N ALA A 250 16.58 40.16 42.04
CA ALA A 250 17.41 39.83 43.20
C ALA A 250 18.22 38.53 43.03
N PHE A 251 17.67 37.54 42.32
CA PHE A 251 18.32 36.25 42.09
C PHE A 251 19.26 36.21 40.88
N LEU A 252 18.93 36.92 39.80
CA LEU A 252 19.64 36.81 38.51
C LEU A 252 20.43 38.07 38.13
N GLY A 253 20.25 39.20 38.83
CA GLY A 253 20.97 40.45 38.55
C GLY A 253 20.55 41.16 37.26
N ILE A 254 19.40 40.79 36.67
CA ILE A 254 18.90 41.37 35.41
C ILE A 254 18.01 42.56 35.73
N GLU A 255 18.33 43.75 35.19
CA GLU A 255 17.67 45.00 35.58
C GLU A 255 16.41 45.36 34.78
N ASP A 256 16.21 44.78 33.59
CA ASP A 256 15.22 45.23 32.60
C ASP A 256 14.26 44.12 32.07
N ILE A 257 13.84 43.19 32.94
CA ILE A 257 12.82 42.19 32.55
C ILE A 257 11.44 42.84 32.63
N LYS A 258 10.69 42.82 31.52
CA LYS A 258 9.29 43.26 31.44
C LYS A 258 8.42 42.20 30.78
N VAL A 259 7.15 42.16 31.18
CA VAL A 259 6.10 41.37 30.51
C VAL A 259 5.28 42.35 29.68
N VAL A 260 5.19 42.11 28.37
CA VAL A 260 4.44 42.94 27.42
C VAL A 260 3.35 42.11 26.75
N SER A 261 2.25 42.76 26.39
CA SER A 261 1.21 42.16 25.55
C SER A 261 1.54 42.47 24.08
N ASN A 262 1.37 41.49 23.20
CA ASN A 262 1.62 41.65 21.75
C ASN A 262 0.51 40.93 20.99
N LEU A 263 -0.69 41.52 20.99
CA LEU A 263 -1.86 40.94 20.34
C LEU A 263 -1.87 41.30 18.85
N GLU A 264 -1.75 40.28 17.99
CA GLU A 264 -1.87 40.47 16.54
C GLU A 264 -3.29 40.16 16.05
N SER A 265 -3.86 41.03 15.20
CA SER A 265 -5.22 40.86 14.67
C SER A 265 -5.41 39.54 13.92
N ASN A 266 -4.41 39.10 13.16
CA ASN A 266 -4.42 37.81 12.49
C ASN A 266 -4.44 36.64 13.49
N GLU A 267 -3.65 36.70 14.57
CA GLU A 267 -3.61 35.65 15.60
C GLU A 267 -4.91 35.59 16.41
N VAL A 268 -5.52 36.73 16.71
CA VAL A 268 -6.81 36.80 17.40
C VAL A 268 -7.92 36.21 16.51
N LEU A 269 -7.94 36.58 15.23
CA LEU A 269 -8.94 36.08 14.28
C LEU A 269 -8.80 34.57 14.06
N GLU A 270 -7.57 34.07 13.82
CA GLU A 270 -7.28 32.64 13.67
C GLU A 270 -7.78 31.80 14.85
N ASN A 271 -7.78 32.37 16.08
CA ASN A 271 -8.21 31.66 17.28
C ASN A 271 -9.67 31.92 17.70
N SER A 272 -10.35 32.90 17.07
CA SER A 272 -11.70 33.38 17.43
C SER A 272 -12.84 32.71 16.66
N SER A 273 -12.59 32.21 15.45
CA SER A 273 -13.61 31.50 14.68
C SER A 273 -13.79 30.07 15.19
N GLN A 274 -15.00 29.54 15.07
CA GLN A 274 -15.30 28.17 15.45
C GLN A 274 -16.22 27.51 14.43
N VAL A 275 -15.81 26.34 13.94
CA VAL A 275 -16.68 25.43 13.19
C VAL A 275 -17.53 24.65 14.20
N VAL A 276 -18.85 24.75 14.05
CA VAL A 276 -19.84 24.17 14.96
C VAL A 276 -20.89 23.38 14.18
N TYR A 277 -21.51 22.40 14.84
CA TYR A 277 -22.52 21.51 14.26
C TYR A 277 -23.82 21.62 15.04
N GLY A 278 -24.95 21.71 14.34
CA GLY A 278 -26.27 21.91 14.96
C GLY A 278 -26.84 23.30 14.70
N ASP A 279 -28.07 23.53 15.16
CA ASP A 279 -28.77 24.81 14.99
C ASP A 279 -28.24 25.87 15.96
N ARG A 280 -28.54 27.15 15.69
CA ARG A 280 -28.05 28.30 16.50
C ARG A 280 -28.30 28.20 18.01
N ALA A 281 -29.30 27.43 18.44
CA ALA A 281 -29.65 27.26 19.85
C ALA A 281 -28.95 26.06 20.51
N GLU A 282 -28.57 25.04 19.74
CA GLU A 282 -27.95 23.81 20.21
C GLU A 282 -26.85 23.40 19.23
N PHE A 283 -25.64 23.88 19.49
CA PHE A 283 -24.48 23.55 18.67
C PHE A 283 -23.40 22.83 19.48
N LEU A 284 -22.69 21.92 18.82
CA LEU A 284 -21.51 21.25 19.33
C LEU A 284 -20.26 21.78 18.61
N PRO A 285 -19.23 22.20 19.35
CA PRO A 285 -17.90 22.47 18.81
C PRO A 285 -17.32 21.33 17.99
N GLU A 286 -16.47 21.64 17.01
CA GLU A 286 -15.73 20.62 16.24
C GLU A 286 -14.97 19.60 17.09
N THR A 287 -14.52 19.98 18.30
CA THR A 287 -13.82 19.08 19.26
C THR A 287 -14.65 17.88 19.70
N PHE A 288 -15.97 17.92 19.58
CA PHE A 288 -16.87 16.83 19.97
C PHE A 288 -17.23 15.90 18.81
N ASN A 289 -16.68 16.11 17.62
CA ASN A 289 -16.85 15.17 16.51
C ASN A 289 -15.86 14.02 16.56
N GLY A 290 -16.29 12.88 16.02
CA GLY A 290 -15.40 11.75 15.77
C GLY A 290 -14.28 12.15 14.80
N LEU A 291 -13.05 11.75 15.13
CA LEU A 291 -11.82 12.08 14.38
C LEU A 291 -11.93 11.80 12.88
N GLY A 292 -12.65 10.75 12.47
CA GLY A 292 -12.83 10.40 11.06
C GLY A 292 -13.68 11.39 10.27
N HIS A 293 -14.74 11.95 10.87
CA HIS A 293 -15.54 12.98 10.21
C HIS A 293 -14.75 14.28 10.08
N MET A 294 -13.98 14.64 11.10
CA MET A 294 -13.08 15.79 11.05
C MET A 294 -12.04 15.63 9.94
N ASN A 295 -11.45 14.43 9.79
CA ASN A 295 -10.44 14.20 8.76
C ASN A 295 -11.01 14.34 7.34
N ILE A 296 -12.20 13.79 7.07
CA ILE A 296 -12.86 13.98 5.76
C ILE A 296 -13.15 15.45 5.47
N LEU A 297 -13.73 16.18 6.43
CA LEU A 297 -14.02 17.60 6.23
C LEU A 297 -12.76 18.43 6.06
N TYR A 298 -11.70 18.08 6.78
CA TYR A 298 -10.39 18.69 6.60
C TYR A 298 -9.85 18.44 5.18
N LEU A 299 -9.91 17.20 4.69
CA LEU A 299 -9.49 16.85 3.33
C LEU A 299 -10.30 17.62 2.29
N LEU A 300 -11.64 17.66 2.41
CA LEU A 300 -12.52 18.39 1.49
C LEU A 300 -12.20 19.88 1.47
N LEU A 301 -12.10 20.52 2.64
CA LEU A 301 -11.78 21.94 2.73
C LEU A 301 -10.36 22.22 2.20
N SER A 302 -9.41 21.32 2.46
CA SER A 302 -8.04 21.44 1.92
C SER A 302 -8.06 21.39 0.40
N VAL A 303 -8.79 20.44 -0.20
CA VAL A 303 -8.94 20.34 -1.65
C VAL A 303 -9.58 21.62 -2.22
N GLU A 304 -10.62 22.15 -1.58
CA GLU A 304 -11.28 23.39 -2.03
C GLU A 304 -10.34 24.61 -1.98
N ILE A 305 -9.55 24.73 -0.90
CA ILE A 305 -8.53 25.78 -0.78
C ILE A 305 -7.47 25.64 -1.89
N LYS A 306 -7.04 24.42 -2.20
CA LYS A 306 -6.06 24.17 -3.26
C LYS A 306 -6.65 24.45 -4.63
N LYS A 307 -7.92 24.08 -4.87
CA LYS A 307 -8.67 24.40 -6.09
C LYS A 307 -8.70 25.89 -6.38
N GLU A 308 -9.05 26.72 -5.40
CA GLU A 308 -9.01 28.18 -5.58
C GLU A 308 -7.58 28.68 -5.88
N SER A 309 -6.57 28.08 -5.23
CA SER A 309 -5.16 28.39 -5.50
C SER A 309 -4.73 28.02 -6.93
N PHE A 310 -5.22 26.91 -7.48
CA PHE A 310 -4.97 26.54 -8.87
C PHE A 310 -5.62 27.55 -9.82
N ALA A 311 -6.91 27.85 -9.63
CA ALA A 311 -7.67 28.77 -10.45
C ALA A 311 -7.07 30.19 -10.48
N LYS A 312 -6.60 30.72 -9.34
CA LYS A 312 -5.98 32.06 -9.26
C LYS A 312 -4.66 32.15 -10.03
N THR A 313 -3.89 31.07 -10.10
CA THR A 313 -2.57 31.08 -10.75
C THR A 313 -2.64 30.88 -12.26
N GLY A 314 -3.67 30.17 -12.76
CA GLY A 314 -3.86 29.93 -14.20
C GLY A 314 -2.68 29.20 -14.87
N LYS A 315 -1.92 28.39 -14.13
CA LYS A 315 -0.74 27.67 -14.65
C LYS A 315 -1.15 26.51 -15.57
N ASN A 316 -0.21 26.10 -16.41
CA ASN A 316 -0.43 25.06 -17.43
C ASN A 316 -0.66 23.67 -16.85
N ILE A 317 0.02 23.33 -15.75
CA ILE A 317 -0.05 22.01 -15.12
C ILE A 317 -0.39 22.20 -13.64
N ASN A 318 -1.49 21.60 -13.18
CA ASN A 318 -1.82 21.54 -11.76
C ASN A 318 -1.52 20.13 -11.24
N LEU A 319 -0.67 20.01 -10.22
CA LEU A 319 -0.25 18.73 -9.62
C LEU A 319 -0.64 18.71 -8.14
N LEU A 320 -1.46 17.73 -7.73
CA LEU A 320 -1.93 17.58 -6.36
C LEU A 320 -1.53 16.23 -5.78
N PHE A 321 -0.73 16.22 -4.72
CA PHE A 321 -0.42 15.00 -3.97
C PHE A 321 -1.28 14.92 -2.70
N ILE A 322 -1.88 13.76 -2.45
CA ILE A 322 -2.65 13.48 -1.22
C ILE A 322 -2.06 12.24 -0.56
N GLU A 323 -1.56 12.40 0.66
CA GLU A 323 -0.94 11.32 1.41
C GLU A 323 -1.93 10.67 2.38
N GLU A 324 -2.14 9.36 2.24
CA GLU A 324 -2.87 8.48 3.18
C GLU A 324 -4.19 9.09 3.69
N PRO A 325 -5.15 9.43 2.79
CA PRO A 325 -6.42 10.05 3.18
C PRO A 325 -7.28 9.17 4.12
N GLU A 326 -6.97 7.87 4.22
CA GLU A 326 -7.59 6.95 5.16
C GLU A 326 -7.19 7.13 6.63
N ALA A 327 -6.14 7.91 6.94
CA ALA A 327 -5.64 8.06 8.30
C ALA A 327 -6.74 8.57 9.25
N HIS A 328 -6.98 7.85 10.35
CA HIS A 328 -8.06 8.12 11.33
C HIS A 328 -9.49 8.13 10.76
N THR A 329 -9.71 7.61 9.56
CA THR A 329 -11.00 7.60 8.87
C THR A 329 -11.65 6.23 8.96
N HIS A 330 -12.95 6.16 9.28
CA HIS A 330 -13.72 4.91 9.29
C HIS A 330 -13.86 4.33 7.87
N PRO A 331 -13.82 2.99 7.66
CA PRO A 331 -13.91 2.37 6.33
C PRO A 331 -15.03 2.91 5.42
N GLN A 332 -16.24 3.08 5.95
CA GLN A 332 -17.40 3.63 5.22
C GLN A 332 -17.12 5.03 4.66
N MET A 333 -16.40 5.87 5.41
CA MET A 333 -16.02 7.20 4.96
C MET A 333 -14.92 7.16 3.90
N GLN A 334 -14.05 6.15 3.93
CA GLN A 334 -13.03 5.93 2.90
C GLN A 334 -13.68 5.59 1.54
N TYR A 335 -14.75 4.78 1.53
CA TYR A 335 -15.54 4.52 0.33
C TYR A 335 -16.17 5.80 -0.24
N ILE A 336 -16.77 6.62 0.62
CA ILE A 336 -17.38 7.89 0.20
C ILE A 336 -16.32 8.82 -0.39
N PHE A 337 -15.17 8.96 0.28
CA PHE A 337 -14.06 9.75 -0.22
C PHE A 337 -13.59 9.29 -1.60
N ALA A 338 -13.34 7.99 -1.77
CA ALA A 338 -12.84 7.44 -3.02
C ALA A 338 -13.83 7.65 -4.19
N ASN A 339 -15.13 7.58 -3.92
CA ASN A 339 -16.17 7.84 -4.92
C ASN A 339 -16.31 9.32 -5.28
N GLN A 340 -16.12 10.23 -4.32
CA GLN A 340 -16.32 11.67 -4.53
C GLN A 340 -15.08 12.40 -5.05
N ILE A 341 -13.88 11.95 -4.69
CA ILE A 341 -12.64 12.68 -4.98
C ILE A 341 -12.43 12.90 -6.48
N LYS A 342 -12.76 11.93 -7.33
CA LYS A 342 -12.70 12.08 -8.79
C LYS A 342 -13.60 13.22 -9.29
N SER A 343 -14.82 13.32 -8.76
CA SER A 343 -15.74 14.41 -9.14
C SER A 343 -15.17 15.78 -8.77
N ILE A 344 -14.62 15.90 -7.56
CA ILE A 344 -14.05 17.15 -7.06
C ILE A 344 -12.82 17.55 -7.89
N LEU A 345 -11.94 16.59 -8.20
CA LEU A 345 -10.75 16.84 -9.02
C LEU A 345 -11.15 17.25 -10.45
N ASN A 346 -12.17 16.64 -11.04
CA ASN A 346 -12.61 16.98 -12.39
C ASN A 346 -13.16 18.41 -12.54
N GLU A 347 -13.45 19.11 -11.44
CA GLU A 347 -13.81 20.54 -11.45
C GLU A 347 -12.58 21.47 -11.54
N ILE A 348 -11.37 20.92 -11.55
CA ILE A 348 -10.10 21.64 -11.63
C ILE A 348 -9.48 21.38 -13.01
N ASP A 349 -9.36 22.42 -13.82
CA ASP A 349 -8.75 22.30 -15.14
C ASP A 349 -7.27 21.87 -15.04
N ASN A 350 -6.86 20.97 -15.95
CA ASN A 350 -5.48 20.49 -16.07
C ASN A 350 -4.88 19.91 -14.77
N ILE A 351 -5.71 19.29 -13.91
CA ILE A 351 -5.25 18.64 -12.69
C ILE A 351 -4.73 17.23 -12.94
N GLN A 352 -3.57 16.93 -12.36
CA GLN A 352 -3.07 15.58 -12.16
C GLN A 352 -2.93 15.35 -10.67
N ALA A 353 -3.64 14.36 -10.14
CA ALA A 353 -3.62 14.00 -8.74
C ALA A 353 -2.87 12.68 -8.53
N VAL A 354 -2.08 12.62 -7.46
CA VAL A 354 -1.45 11.39 -6.98
C VAL A 354 -1.90 11.16 -5.54
N ILE A 355 -2.56 10.04 -5.32
CA ILE A 355 -3.01 9.64 -3.97
C ILE A 355 -2.20 8.44 -3.53
N THR A 356 -1.56 8.51 -2.37
CA THR A 356 -0.97 7.33 -1.74
C THR A 356 -1.94 6.70 -0.78
N THR A 357 -2.14 5.38 -0.84
CA THR A 357 -3.01 4.70 0.12
C THR A 357 -2.54 3.28 0.46
N HIS A 358 -2.89 2.88 1.67
CA HIS A 358 -2.81 1.56 2.26
C HIS A 358 -4.18 0.93 2.47
N SER A 359 -5.26 1.62 2.10
CA SER A 359 -6.62 1.15 2.32
C SER A 359 -7.14 0.33 1.15
N SER A 360 -7.44 -0.95 1.40
CA SER A 360 -8.20 -1.81 0.49
C SER A 360 -9.57 -1.22 0.12
N HIS A 361 -10.18 -0.44 1.01
CA HIS A 361 -11.48 0.19 0.80
C HIS A 361 -11.38 1.28 -0.26
N ILE A 362 -10.34 2.11 -0.24
CA ILE A 362 -10.10 3.14 -1.28
C ILE A 362 -9.81 2.48 -2.63
N VAL A 363 -8.93 1.47 -2.64
CA VAL A 363 -8.54 0.77 -3.88
C VAL A 363 -9.77 0.14 -4.56
N SER A 364 -10.67 -0.46 -3.80
CA SER A 364 -11.86 -1.12 -4.34
C SER A 364 -12.83 -0.20 -5.09
N GLN A 365 -12.77 1.12 -4.87
CA GLN A 365 -13.65 2.10 -5.53
C GLN A 365 -12.95 2.84 -6.69
N CYS A 366 -11.69 2.51 -6.97
CA CYS A 366 -10.91 3.14 -8.03
C CYS A 366 -10.86 2.26 -9.29
N ASP A 367 -10.61 2.89 -10.44
CA ASP A 367 -10.34 2.17 -11.69
C ASP A 367 -8.93 1.57 -11.59
N PHE A 368 -8.78 0.29 -11.91
CA PHE A 368 -7.50 -0.41 -11.82
C PHE A 368 -6.45 0.19 -12.77
N LYS A 369 -6.86 0.89 -13.82
CA LYS A 369 -5.97 1.68 -14.71
C LYS A 369 -5.25 2.81 -14.00
N ASP A 370 -5.82 3.31 -12.91
CA ASP A 370 -5.25 4.39 -12.10
C ASP A 370 -4.17 3.86 -11.15
N ILE A 371 -4.11 2.54 -10.93
CA ILE A 371 -3.21 1.93 -9.95
C ILE A 371 -1.77 1.89 -10.46
N ARG A 372 -0.86 2.32 -9.58
CA ARG A 372 0.58 2.17 -9.68
C ARG A 372 1.07 1.44 -8.44
N TYR A 373 1.56 0.22 -8.63
CA TYR A 373 1.96 -0.66 -7.54
C TYR A 373 3.44 -0.44 -7.19
N LEU A 374 3.71 0.00 -5.96
CA LEU A 374 5.04 0.10 -5.39
C LEU A 374 5.38 -1.22 -4.70
N GLN A 375 6.29 -1.96 -5.32
CA GLN A 375 6.86 -3.17 -4.76
C GLN A 375 8.24 -2.85 -4.18
N ASN A 376 8.53 -3.30 -2.97
CA ASN A 376 9.88 -3.22 -2.40
C ASN A 376 10.44 -4.63 -2.24
N SER A 377 11.57 -4.90 -2.88
CA SER A 377 12.33 -6.14 -2.75
C SER A 377 13.74 -5.78 -2.27
N GLU A 378 14.13 -6.28 -1.10
CA GLU A 378 15.46 -6.07 -0.51
C GLU A 378 15.89 -4.59 -0.37
N GLY A 379 14.95 -3.69 -0.09
CA GLY A 379 15.22 -2.25 0.03
C GLY A 379 15.32 -1.51 -1.31
N LYS A 380 14.97 -2.18 -2.41
CA LYS A 380 14.84 -1.60 -3.75
C LYS A 380 13.37 -1.52 -4.13
N THR A 381 12.85 -0.31 -4.22
CA THR A 381 11.51 -0.08 -4.73
C THR A 381 11.49 -0.22 -6.25
N LYS A 382 10.43 -0.82 -6.79
CA LYS A 382 10.02 -0.80 -8.19
C LYS A 382 8.58 -0.32 -8.27
N ILE A 383 8.27 0.48 -9.27
CA ILE A 383 6.90 0.92 -9.57
C ILE A 383 6.43 0.13 -10.79
N LYS A 384 5.30 -0.56 -10.68
CA LYS A 384 4.69 -1.31 -11.78
C LYS A 384 3.33 -0.69 -12.13
N ASN A 385 3.05 -0.51 -13.41
CA ASN A 385 1.73 -0.16 -13.90
C ASN A 385 0.83 -1.39 -13.80
N PHE A 386 -0.03 -1.39 -12.77
CA PHE A 386 -0.78 -2.58 -12.41
C PHE A 386 -1.65 -3.09 -13.57
N HIS A 387 -2.50 -2.25 -14.15
CA HIS A 387 -3.43 -2.72 -15.18
C HIS A 387 -2.74 -3.05 -16.51
N ALA A 388 -1.89 -2.17 -17.04
CA ALA A 388 -1.32 -2.37 -18.37
C ALA A 388 -0.32 -3.54 -18.42
N GLU A 389 0.59 -3.61 -17.45
CA GLU A 389 1.59 -4.69 -17.41
C GLU A 389 0.96 -6.02 -17.04
N LEU A 390 -0.01 -6.04 -16.11
CA LEU A 390 -0.68 -7.29 -15.75
C LEU A 390 -1.55 -7.81 -16.90
N LYS A 391 -2.32 -6.94 -17.56
CA LYS A 391 -3.13 -7.35 -18.72
C LYS A 391 -2.26 -7.98 -19.80
N ALA A 392 -1.07 -7.44 -20.05
CA ALA A 392 -0.11 -8.00 -21.00
C ALA A 392 0.34 -9.43 -20.62
N LYS A 393 0.40 -9.77 -19.33
CA LYS A 393 0.72 -11.14 -18.88
C LYS A 393 -0.39 -12.15 -19.15
N TYR A 394 -1.66 -11.73 -19.12
CA TYR A 394 -2.80 -12.60 -19.45
C TYR A 394 -2.92 -12.86 -20.96
N GLY A 395 -2.39 -11.97 -21.81
CA GLY A 395 -2.41 -12.15 -23.26
C GLY A 395 -3.83 -12.33 -23.77
N ASP A 396 -4.11 -13.50 -24.36
CA ASP A 396 -5.43 -13.84 -24.93
C ASP A 396 -6.45 -14.34 -23.87
N ASP A 397 -6.04 -14.57 -22.62
CA ASP A 397 -6.94 -15.00 -21.53
C ASP A 397 -7.68 -13.81 -20.90
N GLU A 398 -8.53 -13.15 -21.69
CA GLU A 398 -9.31 -11.99 -21.25
C GLU A 398 -10.32 -12.33 -20.15
N ASP A 399 -10.86 -13.55 -20.16
CA ASP A 399 -11.85 -13.99 -19.18
C ASP A 399 -11.24 -14.11 -17.77
N SER A 400 -10.04 -14.70 -17.63
CA SER A 400 -9.36 -14.76 -16.34
C SER A 400 -8.95 -13.36 -15.85
N PHE A 401 -8.50 -12.47 -16.73
CA PHE A 401 -8.18 -11.09 -16.35
C PHE A 401 -9.42 -10.33 -15.87
N LYS A 402 -10.54 -10.47 -16.58
CA LYS A 402 -11.82 -9.87 -16.19
C LYS A 402 -12.35 -10.44 -14.88
N PHE A 403 -12.23 -11.76 -14.68
CA PHE A 403 -12.58 -12.41 -13.41
C PHE A 403 -11.74 -11.85 -12.26
N LEU A 404 -10.42 -11.76 -12.45
CA LEU A 404 -9.51 -11.20 -11.45
C LEU A 404 -9.91 -9.76 -11.09
N GLU A 405 -10.10 -8.89 -12.09
CA GLU A 405 -10.46 -7.48 -11.88
C GLU A 405 -11.74 -7.38 -11.05
N GLN A 406 -12.80 -8.08 -11.47
CA GLN A 406 -14.07 -8.08 -10.75
C GLN A 406 -13.95 -8.66 -9.34
N TYR A 407 -13.20 -9.75 -9.17
CA TYR A 407 -13.02 -10.39 -7.87
C TYR A 407 -12.26 -9.50 -6.89
N LEU A 408 -11.18 -8.85 -7.33
CA LEU A 408 -10.42 -7.92 -6.51
C LEU A 408 -11.28 -6.73 -6.08
N THR A 409 -12.04 -6.14 -7.01
CA THR A 409 -12.96 -5.01 -6.73
C THR A 409 -14.02 -5.39 -5.70
N LEU A 410 -14.61 -6.59 -5.80
CA LEU A 410 -15.72 -7.00 -4.94
C LEU A 410 -15.28 -7.52 -3.57
N ASN A 411 -14.18 -8.29 -3.53
CA ASN A 411 -13.91 -9.17 -2.39
C ASN A 411 -12.52 -9.03 -1.78
N SER A 412 -11.50 -8.54 -2.51
CA SER A 412 -10.11 -8.87 -2.12
C SER A 412 -9.02 -7.87 -2.51
N CYS A 413 -9.31 -6.56 -2.44
CA CYS A 413 -8.26 -5.54 -2.56
C CYS A 413 -7.19 -5.62 -1.45
N GLU A 414 -7.41 -6.39 -0.38
CA GLU A 414 -6.39 -6.68 0.64
C GLU A 414 -5.16 -7.40 0.07
N LEU A 415 -5.31 -8.15 -1.04
CA LEU A 415 -4.21 -8.86 -1.69
C LEU A 415 -3.07 -7.95 -2.14
N PHE A 416 -3.34 -6.67 -2.44
CA PHE A 416 -2.30 -5.70 -2.78
C PHE A 416 -1.33 -5.43 -1.61
N PHE A 417 -1.78 -5.65 -0.38
CA PHE A 417 -1.04 -5.34 0.84
C PHE A 417 -0.55 -6.60 1.57
N ALA A 418 -0.98 -7.79 1.12
CA ALA A 418 -0.61 -9.07 1.71
C ALA A 418 0.90 -9.35 1.59
N SER A 419 1.48 -9.92 2.65
CA SER A 419 2.84 -10.46 2.60
C SER A 419 2.86 -11.88 2.05
N LYS A 420 1.83 -12.65 2.42
CA LYS A 420 1.65 -14.05 2.09
C LYS A 420 0.17 -14.28 1.82
N VAL A 421 -0.16 -15.18 0.92
CA VAL A 421 -1.54 -15.47 0.54
C VAL A 421 -1.81 -16.96 0.69
N ILE A 422 -2.98 -17.31 1.20
CA ILE A 422 -3.43 -18.69 1.32
C ILE A 422 -4.77 -18.80 0.61
N PHE A 423 -4.80 -19.57 -0.46
CA PHE A 423 -6.01 -19.95 -1.16
C PHE A 423 -6.49 -21.28 -0.61
N ILE A 424 -7.76 -21.30 -0.25
CA ILE A 424 -8.46 -22.49 0.23
C ILE A 424 -9.63 -22.79 -0.69
N GLU A 425 -9.98 -24.07 -0.79
CA GLU A 425 -11.02 -24.52 -1.72
C GLU A 425 -12.44 -24.29 -1.18
N GLY A 426 -12.68 -24.53 0.11
CA GLY A 426 -14.04 -24.52 0.66
C GLY A 426 -14.20 -23.98 2.08
N VAL A 427 -15.46 -24.01 2.51
CA VAL A 427 -15.91 -23.49 3.81
C VAL A 427 -15.33 -24.26 5.00
N THR A 428 -15.06 -25.56 4.83
CA THR A 428 -14.59 -26.41 5.92
C THR A 428 -13.18 -26.00 6.34
N GLU A 429 -12.30 -25.86 5.35
CA GLU A 429 -10.94 -25.35 5.51
C GLU A 429 -10.97 -23.94 6.08
N ARG A 430 -11.83 -23.05 5.55
CA ARG A 430 -11.93 -21.67 6.03
C ARG A 430 -12.23 -21.57 7.51
N MET A 431 -13.13 -22.40 8.01
CA MET A 431 -13.52 -22.41 9.41
C MET A 431 -12.45 -23.01 10.32
N LEU A 432 -11.79 -24.09 9.90
CA LEU A 432 -10.79 -24.78 10.72
C LEU A 432 -9.39 -24.18 10.61
N TRP A 433 -9.13 -23.35 9.60
CA TRP A 433 -7.81 -22.78 9.35
C TRP A 433 -7.20 -22.03 10.54
N PRO A 434 -7.91 -21.09 11.21
CA PRO A 434 -7.34 -20.38 12.36
C PRO A 434 -6.88 -21.35 13.47
N TYR A 435 -7.64 -22.43 13.67
CA TYR A 435 -7.30 -23.46 14.64
C TYR A 435 -6.06 -24.25 14.24
N PHE A 436 -5.91 -24.62 12.97
CA PHE A 436 -4.69 -25.29 12.48
C PHE A 436 -3.44 -24.42 12.60
N VAL A 437 -3.54 -23.12 12.30
CA VAL A 437 -2.44 -22.18 12.49
C VAL A 437 -2.05 -22.08 13.96
N GLU A 438 -3.04 -22.00 14.87
CA GLU A 438 -2.78 -21.94 16.31
C GLU A 438 -2.07 -23.20 16.82
N LEU A 439 -2.51 -24.39 16.40
CA LEU A 439 -1.85 -25.65 16.75
C LEU A 439 -0.43 -25.72 16.21
N PHE A 440 -0.22 -25.33 14.94
CA PHE A 440 1.10 -25.31 14.32
C PHE A 440 2.05 -24.36 15.04
N ASP A 441 1.62 -23.12 15.30
CA ASP A 441 2.44 -22.14 16.03
C ASP A 441 2.78 -22.63 17.45
N LYS A 442 1.82 -23.24 18.16
CA LYS A 442 2.06 -23.85 19.48
C LYS A 442 3.11 -24.97 19.42
N SER A 443 3.07 -25.80 18.38
CA SER A 443 4.05 -26.88 18.20
C SER A 443 5.48 -26.38 17.96
N LYS A 444 5.62 -25.16 17.41
CA LYS A 444 6.92 -24.56 17.04
C LYS A 444 7.42 -23.52 18.06
N LEU A 445 6.72 -23.29 19.19
CA LEU A 445 7.05 -22.29 20.23
C LEU A 445 8.48 -22.38 20.80
N HIS A 446 9.12 -23.55 20.73
CA HIS A 446 10.49 -23.75 21.23
C HIS A 446 11.59 -23.46 20.19
N SER A 447 11.23 -23.20 18.93
CA SER A 447 12.18 -22.78 17.90
C SER A 447 12.49 -21.30 18.04
N LYS A 448 13.77 -20.95 18.24
CA LYS A 448 14.21 -19.56 18.45
C LYS A 448 13.97 -18.65 17.24
N ASP A 449 13.83 -19.23 16.05
CA ASP A 449 13.69 -18.50 14.79
C ASP A 449 12.25 -18.53 14.25
N HIS A 450 11.29 -19.14 14.97
CA HIS A 450 9.90 -19.21 14.52
C HIS A 450 9.17 -17.89 14.74
N ILE A 451 8.63 -17.33 13.66
CA ILE A 451 7.71 -16.20 13.70
C ILE A 451 6.30 -16.75 13.50
N SER A 452 5.41 -16.52 14.46
CA SER A 452 4.00 -16.94 14.36
C SER A 452 3.39 -16.47 13.05
N LEU A 453 2.68 -17.37 12.36
CA LEU A 453 1.99 -17.07 11.09
C LEU A 453 0.97 -15.92 11.26
N PHE A 454 0.35 -15.77 12.43
CA PHE A 454 -0.52 -14.64 12.75
C PHE A 454 0.21 -13.28 12.70
N SER A 455 1.53 -13.26 12.84
CA SER A 455 2.36 -12.05 12.80
C SER A 455 2.95 -11.76 11.42
N GLN A 456 2.63 -12.56 10.40
CA GLN A 456 3.26 -12.47 9.08
C GLN A 456 2.41 -11.77 8.00
N ASN A 457 1.29 -11.13 8.37
CA ASN A 457 0.35 -10.47 7.45
C ASN A 457 -0.12 -11.41 6.31
N VAL A 458 -0.64 -12.58 6.70
CA VAL A 458 -1.18 -13.59 5.81
C VAL A 458 -2.64 -13.25 5.48
N THR A 459 -2.98 -13.21 4.19
CA THR A 459 -4.38 -13.09 3.72
C THR A 459 -4.90 -14.45 3.27
N ILE A 460 -6.06 -14.86 3.77
CA ILE A 460 -6.68 -16.16 3.44
C ILE A 460 -7.93 -15.91 2.62
N LEU A 461 -8.06 -16.58 1.48
CA LEU A 461 -9.22 -16.44 0.58
C LEU A 461 -9.76 -17.78 0.11
N GLU A 462 -11.09 -17.89 0.17
CA GLU A 462 -11.85 -18.99 -0.42
C GLU A 462 -12.06 -18.68 -1.92
N VAL A 463 -11.26 -19.30 -2.77
CA VAL A 463 -11.27 -19.08 -4.24
C VAL A 463 -11.75 -20.31 -5.02
N GLY A 464 -11.98 -21.43 -4.33
CA GLY A 464 -12.39 -22.69 -4.95
C GLY A 464 -11.42 -23.15 -6.05
N ALA A 465 -11.96 -23.82 -7.07
CA ALA A 465 -11.20 -24.30 -8.22
C ALA A 465 -10.69 -23.19 -9.17
N ASN A 466 -10.88 -21.90 -8.85
CA ASN A 466 -10.49 -20.77 -9.69
C ASN A 466 -9.15 -20.14 -9.31
N ALA A 467 -8.38 -20.75 -8.39
CA ALA A 467 -7.05 -20.29 -7.99
C ALA A 467 -6.10 -20.06 -9.19
N LYS A 468 -6.28 -20.80 -10.29
CA LYS A 468 -5.53 -20.60 -11.54
C LYS A 468 -5.64 -19.18 -12.12
N ALA A 469 -6.80 -18.52 -11.97
CA ALA A 469 -7.06 -17.21 -12.54
C ALA A 469 -6.17 -16.12 -11.90
N PHE A 470 -5.65 -16.34 -10.68
CA PHE A 470 -4.79 -15.40 -9.97
C PHE A 470 -3.31 -15.59 -10.27
N ARG A 471 -2.91 -16.62 -11.03
CA ARG A 471 -1.51 -16.96 -11.26
C ARG A 471 -0.66 -15.75 -11.67
N HIS A 472 -1.02 -15.10 -12.78
CA HIS A 472 -0.24 -13.98 -13.30
C HIS A 472 -0.21 -12.79 -12.35
N PHE A 473 -1.29 -12.57 -11.59
CA PHE A 473 -1.35 -11.55 -10.54
C PHE A 473 -0.36 -11.85 -9.40
N LEU A 474 -0.35 -13.07 -8.88
CA LEU A 474 0.55 -13.47 -7.79
C LEU A 474 2.02 -13.41 -8.22
N GLU A 475 2.33 -13.86 -9.43
CA GLU A 475 3.67 -13.74 -10.02
C GLU A 475 4.06 -12.27 -10.27
N PHE A 476 3.10 -11.43 -10.68
CA PHE A 476 3.35 -10.01 -10.91
C PHE A 476 3.68 -9.26 -9.63
N LEU A 477 3.00 -9.57 -8.53
CA LEU A 477 3.28 -8.98 -7.22
C LEU A 477 4.38 -9.72 -6.42
N GLU A 478 4.84 -10.88 -6.92
CA GLU A 478 5.83 -11.76 -6.29
C GLU A 478 5.44 -12.17 -4.87
N ILE A 479 4.15 -12.40 -4.63
CA ILE A 479 3.61 -12.75 -3.30
C ILE A 479 3.80 -14.24 -3.04
N LYS A 480 4.37 -14.60 -1.88
CA LYS A 480 4.46 -16.00 -1.45
C LYS A 480 3.07 -16.56 -1.21
N THR A 481 2.68 -17.57 -1.98
CA THR A 481 1.30 -18.06 -2.03
C THR A 481 1.21 -19.56 -1.80
N LEU A 482 0.35 -19.96 -0.88
CA LEU A 482 -0.05 -21.33 -0.66
C LEU A 482 -1.42 -21.56 -1.30
N VAL A 483 -1.57 -22.59 -2.11
CA VAL A 483 -2.86 -23.01 -2.68
C VAL A 483 -3.20 -24.38 -2.12
N ILE A 484 -4.26 -24.46 -1.34
CA ILE A 484 -4.81 -25.70 -0.79
C ILE A 484 -6.00 -26.09 -1.64
N THR A 485 -5.95 -27.28 -2.22
CA THR A 485 -6.99 -27.77 -3.12
C THR A 485 -7.12 -29.28 -3.04
N ASP A 486 -8.32 -29.79 -3.30
CA ASP A 486 -8.64 -31.20 -3.37
C ASP A 486 -8.04 -31.83 -4.63
N ILE A 487 -7.53 -33.06 -4.51
CA ILE A 487 -7.05 -33.83 -5.66
C ILE A 487 -8.21 -34.19 -6.61
N ASP A 488 -9.40 -34.38 -6.04
CA ASP A 488 -10.66 -34.43 -6.78
C ASP A 488 -10.67 -35.52 -7.88
N THR A 489 -10.18 -36.71 -7.51
CA THR A 489 -10.01 -37.86 -8.40
C THR A 489 -11.33 -38.40 -8.95
N THR A 490 -11.29 -38.86 -10.19
CA THR A 490 -12.45 -39.37 -10.94
C THR A 490 -12.08 -40.62 -11.73
N LYS A 491 -13.10 -41.43 -12.02
CA LYS A 491 -12.99 -42.64 -12.85
C LYS A 491 -13.82 -42.50 -14.11
N LYS A 492 -13.21 -42.80 -15.27
CA LYS A 492 -13.90 -42.85 -16.57
C LYS A 492 -14.91 -44.00 -16.57
N THR A 493 -16.18 -43.69 -16.79
CA THR A 493 -17.28 -44.66 -16.92
C THR A 493 -18.07 -44.40 -18.20
N LEU A 494 -18.61 -45.47 -18.80
CA LEU A 494 -19.49 -45.39 -19.97
C LEU A 494 -20.94 -45.53 -19.51
N ASP A 495 -21.70 -44.44 -19.62
CA ASP A 495 -23.14 -44.47 -19.38
C ASP A 495 -23.85 -45.06 -20.61
N LEU A 496 -24.24 -46.34 -20.48
CA LEU A 496 -24.96 -47.11 -21.50
C LEU A 496 -26.49 -46.90 -21.43
N SER A 497 -26.99 -46.07 -20.49
CA SER A 497 -28.44 -45.86 -20.30
C SER A 497 -29.08 -44.89 -21.32
N LYS A 498 -28.27 -44.26 -22.18
CA LYS A 498 -28.71 -43.28 -23.19
C LYS A 498 -28.53 -43.83 -24.61
N ASP A 499 -29.40 -43.42 -25.54
CA ASP A 499 -29.36 -43.79 -26.98
C ASP A 499 -28.00 -43.54 -27.67
N LYS A 500 -27.15 -42.69 -27.08
CA LYS A 500 -25.73 -42.58 -27.43
C LYS A 500 -24.88 -42.78 -26.18
N PRO A 501 -23.90 -43.71 -26.18
CA PRO A 501 -23.02 -43.92 -25.04
C PRO A 501 -22.28 -42.61 -24.72
N LYS A 502 -22.42 -42.13 -23.48
CA LYS A 502 -21.78 -40.91 -23.01
C LYS A 502 -20.68 -41.28 -22.02
N THR A 503 -19.46 -40.81 -22.27
CA THR A 503 -18.38 -40.90 -21.28
C THR A 503 -18.67 -39.94 -20.13
N THR A 504 -18.67 -40.46 -18.92
CA THR A 504 -18.82 -39.71 -17.67
C THR A 504 -17.61 -39.94 -16.78
N TYR A 505 -17.26 -38.95 -15.96
CA TYR A 505 -16.17 -39.05 -14.99
C TYR A 505 -16.80 -38.93 -13.61
N LEU A 506 -16.95 -40.06 -12.92
CA LEU A 506 -17.57 -40.12 -11.60
C LEU A 506 -16.50 -39.99 -10.52
N SER A 507 -16.83 -39.37 -9.40
CA SER A 507 -15.95 -39.31 -8.22
C SER A 507 -15.54 -40.72 -7.80
N SER A 508 -14.25 -40.89 -7.51
CA SER A 508 -13.69 -42.19 -7.17
C SER A 508 -12.53 -42.05 -6.19
N LYS A 509 -12.30 -43.12 -5.40
CA LYS A 509 -11.12 -43.27 -4.54
C LYS A 509 -9.85 -43.17 -5.37
N VAL A 510 -8.79 -42.64 -4.80
CA VAL A 510 -7.53 -42.40 -5.52
C VAL A 510 -6.94 -43.70 -6.08
N VAL A 511 -7.09 -44.82 -5.36
CA VAL A 511 -6.64 -46.15 -5.78
C VAL A 511 -7.35 -46.68 -7.04
N ASP A 512 -8.58 -46.24 -7.29
CA ASP A 512 -9.43 -46.73 -8.38
C ASP A 512 -9.55 -45.73 -9.54
N ALA A 513 -9.00 -44.52 -9.36
CA ALA A 513 -9.14 -43.40 -10.26
C ALA A 513 -8.11 -43.43 -11.40
N ASP A 514 -8.49 -42.80 -12.50
CA ASP A 514 -7.64 -42.64 -13.70
C ASP A 514 -7.58 -41.18 -14.19
N HIS A 515 -8.40 -40.28 -13.62
CA HIS A 515 -8.47 -38.86 -13.98
C HIS A 515 -8.67 -37.96 -12.75
N ILE A 516 -8.58 -36.65 -12.94
CA ILE A 516 -8.98 -35.63 -11.93
C ILE A 516 -9.95 -34.61 -12.53
N SER A 517 -10.88 -34.09 -11.74
CA SER A 517 -11.72 -32.94 -12.13
C SER A 517 -11.01 -31.61 -11.93
N ASN A 518 -10.14 -31.50 -10.93
CA ASN A 518 -9.53 -30.25 -10.47
C ASN A 518 -8.77 -29.51 -11.60
N ALA A 519 -9.22 -28.28 -11.92
CA ALA A 519 -8.62 -27.45 -12.96
C ALA A 519 -7.34 -26.74 -12.52
N THR A 520 -7.19 -26.43 -11.22
CA THR A 520 -6.01 -25.80 -10.63
C THR A 520 -4.80 -26.72 -10.76
N LEU A 521 -4.93 -27.99 -10.34
CA LEU A 521 -3.85 -28.97 -10.44
C LEU A 521 -3.44 -29.21 -11.89
N LYS A 522 -4.40 -29.32 -12.81
CA LYS A 522 -4.12 -29.44 -14.24
C LYS A 522 -3.32 -28.25 -14.78
N HIS A 523 -3.67 -27.04 -14.36
CA HIS A 523 -3.04 -25.83 -14.85
C HIS A 523 -1.61 -25.67 -14.32
N TYR A 524 -1.40 -25.82 -13.01
CA TYR A 524 -0.10 -25.56 -12.40
C TYR A 524 0.94 -26.66 -12.68
N TYR A 525 0.51 -27.89 -12.94
CA TYR A 525 1.38 -29.01 -13.27
C TYR A 525 1.36 -29.38 -14.76
N ASP A 526 0.89 -28.48 -15.63
CA ASP A 526 0.91 -28.62 -17.09
C ASP A 526 0.34 -29.97 -17.59
N ALA A 527 -0.89 -30.28 -17.18
CA ALA A 527 -1.56 -31.52 -17.57
C ALA A 527 -1.65 -31.65 -19.10
N PRO A 528 -1.29 -32.81 -19.67
CA PRO A 528 -1.48 -33.07 -21.09
C PRO A 528 -2.97 -33.17 -21.43
N ASP A 529 -3.29 -32.97 -22.70
CA ASP A 529 -4.66 -33.15 -23.20
C ASP A 529 -5.09 -34.63 -23.06
N PHE A 530 -6.37 -34.85 -22.76
CA PHE A 530 -6.97 -36.17 -22.59
C PHE A 530 -6.91 -37.03 -23.85
N SER A 531 -6.67 -36.41 -25.01
CA SER A 531 -6.45 -37.10 -26.28
C SER A 531 -5.19 -37.99 -26.27
N ASP A 532 -4.20 -37.70 -25.41
CA ASP A 532 -2.97 -38.47 -25.26
C ASP A 532 -3.01 -39.31 -23.97
N GLU A 533 -3.78 -40.42 -24.00
CA GLU A 533 -4.05 -41.27 -22.83
C GLU A 533 -2.76 -41.79 -22.16
N ALA A 534 -1.71 -42.08 -22.93
CA ALA A 534 -0.45 -42.58 -22.40
C ALA A 534 0.30 -41.50 -21.60
N LYS A 535 0.40 -40.28 -22.14
CA LYS A 535 1.02 -39.16 -21.42
C LYS A 535 0.19 -38.75 -20.21
N PHE A 536 -1.14 -38.72 -20.34
CA PHE A 536 -2.02 -38.38 -19.23
C PHE A 536 -1.92 -39.39 -18.09
N ALA A 537 -1.94 -40.70 -18.39
CA ALA A 537 -1.77 -41.73 -17.36
C ALA A 537 -0.42 -41.62 -16.64
N SER A 538 0.67 -41.38 -17.38
CA SER A 538 1.99 -41.15 -16.78
C SER A 538 2.04 -39.88 -15.94
N TRP A 539 1.38 -38.80 -16.38
CA TRP A 539 1.29 -37.55 -15.65
C TRP A 539 0.46 -37.72 -14.37
N PHE A 540 -0.69 -38.37 -14.45
CA PHE A 540 -1.58 -38.64 -13.32
C PHE A 540 -0.90 -39.50 -12.25
N ALA A 541 -0.17 -40.56 -12.65
CA ALA A 541 0.60 -41.38 -11.72
C ALA A 541 1.64 -40.54 -10.94
N ARG A 542 2.33 -39.63 -11.64
CA ARG A 542 3.31 -38.72 -11.02
C ARG A 542 2.67 -37.65 -10.15
N LEU A 543 1.44 -37.22 -10.46
CA LEU A 543 0.67 -36.32 -9.63
C LEU A 543 0.31 -37.00 -8.30
N VAL A 544 -0.24 -38.21 -8.36
CA VAL A 544 -0.64 -38.98 -7.16
C VAL A 544 0.58 -39.32 -6.29
N SER A 545 1.75 -39.57 -6.89
CA SER A 545 2.99 -39.81 -6.14
C SER A 545 3.72 -38.53 -5.68
N HIS A 546 3.18 -37.34 -5.95
CA HIS A 546 3.82 -36.04 -5.64
C HIS A 546 5.20 -35.85 -6.31
N ASP A 547 5.45 -36.50 -7.45
CA ASP A 547 6.70 -36.43 -8.23
C ASP A 547 6.70 -35.35 -9.33
N LEU A 548 5.65 -34.53 -9.37
CA LEU A 548 5.55 -33.39 -10.28
C LEU A 548 6.16 -32.14 -9.63
N LYS A 549 6.87 -31.37 -10.46
CA LYS A 549 7.39 -30.05 -10.10
C LYS A 549 6.73 -29.02 -11.01
N HIS A 550 6.39 -27.88 -10.46
CA HIS A 550 5.93 -26.73 -11.24
C HIS A 550 7.00 -25.64 -11.29
N ALA A 551 6.91 -24.74 -12.26
CA ALA A 551 7.92 -23.69 -12.50
C ALA A 551 7.92 -22.54 -11.46
N TYR A 552 6.90 -22.46 -10.60
CA TYR A 552 6.68 -21.31 -9.72
C TYR A 552 7.43 -21.45 -8.39
N SER A 553 8.42 -20.58 -8.13
CA SER A 553 9.20 -20.63 -6.87
C SER A 553 8.44 -20.11 -5.65
N ASN A 554 7.53 -19.15 -5.87
CA ASN A 554 6.83 -18.44 -4.80
C ASN A 554 5.41 -18.98 -4.57
N ILE A 555 5.00 -20.04 -5.28
CA ILE A 555 3.68 -20.65 -5.14
C ILE A 555 3.90 -22.11 -4.71
N TYR A 556 3.18 -22.58 -3.70
CA TYR A 556 3.16 -23.99 -3.32
C TYR A 556 1.73 -24.50 -3.35
N ILE A 557 1.54 -25.70 -3.89
CA ILE A 557 0.23 -26.31 -4.08
C ILE A 557 0.14 -27.54 -3.19
N ALA A 558 -0.64 -27.41 -2.13
CA ALA A 558 -0.89 -28.48 -1.18
C ALA A 558 -2.19 -29.20 -1.55
N TYR A 559 -2.08 -30.50 -1.76
CA TYR A 559 -3.20 -31.41 -2.02
C TYR A 559 -2.94 -32.73 -1.28
N GLN A 560 -3.97 -33.56 -1.18
CA GLN A 560 -3.93 -34.76 -0.36
C GLN A 560 -2.81 -35.72 -0.81
N LYS A 561 -2.20 -36.40 0.16
CA LYS A 561 -1.18 -37.43 -0.04
C LYS A 561 -1.54 -38.69 0.74
N GLU A 562 -0.84 -39.78 0.47
CA GLU A 562 -1.00 -41.01 1.24
C GLU A 562 -0.52 -40.81 2.68
N GLU A 563 -1.42 -41.04 3.64
CA GLU A 563 -1.18 -40.94 5.07
C GLU A 563 -1.78 -42.18 5.74
N GLU A 564 -1.02 -42.85 6.62
CA GLU A 564 -1.45 -44.07 7.33
C GLU A 564 -2.08 -45.16 6.42
N LYS A 565 -1.52 -45.33 5.20
CA LYS A 565 -1.97 -46.26 4.12
C LYS A 565 -3.30 -45.89 3.47
N TYR A 566 -3.71 -44.64 3.59
CA TYR A 566 -4.92 -44.13 2.97
C TYR A 566 -4.61 -42.86 2.18
N HIS A 567 -5.06 -42.81 0.93
CA HIS A 567 -4.93 -41.62 0.10
C HIS A 567 -6.29 -40.95 -0.06
N ALA A 568 -6.48 -39.85 0.65
CA ALA A 568 -7.71 -39.08 0.61
C ALA A 568 -7.91 -38.36 -0.73
N ARG A 569 -9.18 -38.15 -1.10
CA ARG A 569 -9.60 -37.40 -2.29
C ARG A 569 -9.87 -35.91 -2.01
N SER A 570 -10.38 -35.61 -0.81
CA SER A 570 -10.78 -34.26 -0.40
C SER A 570 -10.30 -33.92 1.00
N PHE A 571 -10.41 -32.65 1.40
CA PHE A 571 -10.11 -32.21 2.75
C PHE A 571 -10.91 -32.98 3.80
N GLU A 572 -12.24 -33.10 3.64
CA GLU A 572 -13.06 -33.75 4.67
C GLU A 572 -12.70 -35.23 4.81
N ASP A 573 -12.36 -35.88 3.69
CA ASP A 573 -11.88 -37.26 3.65
C ASP A 573 -10.56 -37.43 4.41
N ALA A 574 -9.59 -36.55 4.15
CA ALA A 574 -8.31 -36.55 4.87
C ALA A 574 -8.51 -36.28 6.36
N PHE A 575 -9.30 -35.28 6.71
CA PHE A 575 -9.56 -34.90 8.10
C PHE A 575 -10.26 -36.02 8.87
N LEU A 576 -11.29 -36.64 8.27
CA LEU A 576 -12.02 -37.75 8.88
C LEU A 576 -11.14 -38.98 9.07
N HIS A 577 -10.26 -39.28 8.12
CA HIS A 577 -9.33 -40.40 8.22
C HIS A 577 -8.44 -40.28 9.46
N VAL A 578 -7.76 -39.14 9.63
CA VAL A 578 -6.79 -38.93 10.72
C VAL A 578 -7.46 -38.76 12.09
N ASN A 579 -8.73 -38.32 12.12
CA ASN A 579 -9.48 -38.04 13.35
C ASN A 579 -10.65 -39.00 13.64
N LYS A 580 -10.75 -40.12 12.91
CA LYS A 580 -11.91 -41.02 12.92
C LYS A 580 -12.36 -41.43 14.32
N GLU A 581 -11.43 -41.88 15.15
CA GLU A 581 -11.71 -42.36 16.50
C GLU A 581 -12.21 -41.25 17.44
N LEU A 582 -11.68 -40.04 17.30
CA LEU A 582 -12.09 -38.90 18.12
C LEU A 582 -13.46 -38.38 17.69
N ILE A 583 -13.71 -38.30 16.38
CA ILE A 583 -15.03 -37.96 15.81
C ILE A 583 -16.09 -38.96 16.29
N LYS A 584 -15.77 -40.26 16.26
CA LYS A 584 -16.67 -41.31 16.75
C LYS A 584 -17.03 -41.15 18.23
N LYS A 585 -16.06 -40.75 19.08
CA LYS A 585 -16.30 -40.52 20.51
C LYS A 585 -17.18 -39.30 20.80
N LYS A 586 -17.16 -38.29 19.93
CA LYS A 586 -17.88 -37.02 20.12
C LYS A 586 -19.06 -36.86 19.16
N ILE A 587 -19.51 -37.95 18.56
CA ILE A 587 -20.42 -37.95 17.43
C ILE A 587 -21.77 -37.27 17.73
N ASP A 588 -22.27 -37.42 18.95
CA ASP A 588 -23.52 -36.81 19.42
C ASP A 588 -23.43 -35.28 19.51
N SER A 589 -22.22 -34.73 19.55
CA SER A 589 -21.95 -33.28 19.60
C SER A 589 -21.58 -32.69 18.23
N ILE A 590 -21.54 -33.51 17.17
CA ILE A 590 -21.17 -33.08 15.83
C ILE A 590 -22.43 -32.97 14.96
N ASN A 591 -22.75 -31.75 14.53
CA ASN A 591 -23.85 -31.49 13.61
C ASN A 591 -23.43 -31.68 12.15
N GLY A 592 -24.41 -31.71 11.24
CA GLY A 592 -24.15 -31.83 9.80
C GLY A 592 -23.85 -33.26 9.33
N LEU A 593 -24.11 -34.25 10.19
CA LEU A 593 -24.00 -35.67 9.90
C LEU A 593 -25.40 -36.31 9.72
N LYS A 594 -25.51 -37.29 8.83
CA LYS A 594 -26.65 -38.20 8.62
C LYS A 594 -26.18 -39.65 8.77
N ASN A 595 -27.08 -40.63 8.94
CA ASN A 595 -26.72 -42.05 8.95
C ASN A 595 -25.54 -42.42 9.88
N VAL A 596 -25.50 -41.82 11.07
CA VAL A 596 -24.38 -41.88 12.02
C VAL A 596 -23.95 -43.32 12.39
N HIS A 597 -24.87 -44.28 12.31
CA HIS A 597 -24.62 -45.71 12.53
C HIS A 597 -23.58 -46.32 11.57
N GLU A 598 -23.32 -45.71 10.41
CA GLU A 598 -22.32 -46.18 9.44
C GLU A 598 -20.86 -46.05 9.97
N PHE A 599 -20.62 -45.30 11.05
CA PHE A 599 -19.31 -45.28 11.74
C PHE A 599 -18.91 -46.62 12.36
N ASP A 600 -19.88 -47.51 12.60
CA ASP A 600 -19.64 -48.87 13.10
C ASP A 600 -19.47 -49.90 11.96
N ALA A 601 -19.74 -49.53 10.71
CA ALA A 601 -19.72 -50.43 9.56
C ALA A 601 -18.32 -50.72 9.01
N GLY A 602 -17.25 -50.21 9.64
CA GLY A 602 -15.86 -50.45 9.22
C GLY A 602 -15.48 -49.80 7.88
N LEU A 603 -16.28 -48.84 7.41
CA LEU A 603 -16.02 -48.11 6.16
C LEU A 603 -14.74 -47.28 6.23
N ASP A 604 -14.11 -47.08 5.07
CA ASP A 604 -13.04 -46.09 4.93
C ASP A 604 -13.61 -44.65 4.92
N ALA A 605 -12.73 -43.66 4.98
CA ALA A 605 -13.14 -42.28 5.14
C ALA A 605 -13.94 -41.77 3.92
N TYR A 606 -13.60 -42.16 2.70
CA TYR A 606 -14.32 -41.79 1.48
C TYR A 606 -15.77 -42.28 1.50
N ASP A 607 -15.98 -43.58 1.76
CA ASP A 607 -17.32 -44.16 1.79
C ASP A 607 -18.14 -43.59 2.95
N LEU A 608 -17.47 -43.28 4.07
CA LEU A 608 -18.11 -42.71 5.24
C LEU A 608 -18.54 -41.26 5.01
N ILE A 609 -17.71 -40.43 4.36
CA ILE A 609 -18.04 -39.06 3.97
C ILE A 609 -19.27 -39.04 3.07
N ASP A 610 -19.28 -39.87 2.01
CA ASP A 610 -20.38 -39.90 1.04
C ASP A 610 -21.73 -40.24 1.70
N LYS A 611 -21.70 -41.19 2.65
CA LYS A 611 -22.91 -41.67 3.34
C LYS A 611 -23.34 -40.81 4.52
N VAL A 612 -22.40 -40.20 5.23
CA VAL A 612 -22.63 -39.57 6.55
C VAL A 612 -22.54 -38.06 6.51
N LEU A 613 -21.73 -37.46 5.64
CA LEU A 613 -21.68 -36.00 5.56
C LEU A 613 -22.96 -35.46 4.88
N ASP A 614 -23.69 -34.60 5.58
CA ASP A 614 -24.90 -33.95 5.05
C ASP A 614 -24.64 -32.47 4.73
N LYS A 615 -24.08 -31.72 5.70
CA LYS A 615 -23.83 -30.28 5.56
C LYS A 615 -22.41 -29.92 6.01
N LYS A 616 -21.52 -29.66 5.03
CA LYS A 616 -20.12 -29.26 5.24
C LYS A 616 -19.95 -28.14 6.26
N SER A 617 -20.72 -27.05 6.12
CA SER A 617 -20.62 -25.89 7.04
C SER A 617 -21.04 -26.20 8.48
N ALA A 618 -22.06 -27.07 8.67
CA ALA A 618 -22.50 -27.45 10.01
C ALA A 618 -21.49 -28.40 10.67
N PHE A 619 -20.93 -29.32 9.89
CA PHE A 619 -19.84 -30.19 10.30
C PHE A 619 -18.62 -29.39 10.76
N ALA A 620 -18.12 -28.49 9.90
CA ALA A 620 -16.97 -27.63 10.19
C ALA A 620 -17.15 -26.77 11.46
N SER A 621 -18.32 -26.14 11.60
CA SER A 621 -18.64 -25.31 12.75
C SER A 621 -18.69 -26.11 14.06
N SER A 622 -19.27 -27.31 14.04
CA SER A 622 -19.27 -28.21 15.20
C SER A 622 -17.86 -28.67 15.58
N LEU A 623 -17.01 -29.00 14.61
CA LEU A 623 -15.62 -29.38 14.87
C LEU A 623 -14.84 -28.23 15.52
N LEU A 624 -14.99 -27.01 15.00
CA LEU A 624 -14.35 -25.83 15.58
C LEU A 624 -14.88 -25.54 16.99
N TYR A 625 -16.20 -25.62 17.21
CA TYR A 625 -16.79 -25.43 18.52
C TYR A 625 -16.21 -26.39 19.56
N LEU A 626 -16.12 -27.68 19.22
CA LEU A 626 -15.53 -28.69 20.11
C LEU A 626 -14.06 -28.39 20.39
N ALA A 627 -13.30 -28.01 19.36
CA ALA A 627 -11.89 -27.67 19.50
C ALA A 627 -11.63 -26.46 20.44
N LEU A 628 -12.59 -25.54 20.53
CA LEU A 628 -12.48 -24.31 21.34
C LEU A 628 -13.13 -24.43 22.73
N THR A 629 -13.93 -25.46 22.98
CA THR A 629 -14.72 -25.58 24.23
C THR A 629 -14.41 -26.82 25.06
N ASP A 630 -13.84 -27.86 24.46
CA ASP A 630 -13.50 -29.10 25.14
C ASP A 630 -11.98 -29.32 25.13
N ASP A 631 -11.34 -29.10 26.30
CA ASP A 631 -9.88 -29.29 26.48
C ASP A 631 -9.41 -30.72 26.16
N GLN A 632 -10.32 -31.70 26.10
CA GLN A 632 -10.00 -33.08 25.73
C GLN A 632 -10.01 -33.31 24.22
N VAL A 633 -10.43 -32.32 23.43
CA VAL A 633 -10.52 -32.41 21.97
C VAL A 633 -9.36 -31.62 21.37
N THR A 634 -8.41 -32.35 20.78
CA THR A 634 -7.38 -31.77 19.91
C THR A 634 -7.40 -32.53 18.60
N TRP A 635 -7.80 -31.86 17.52
CA TRP A 635 -7.83 -32.47 16.19
C TRP A 635 -6.42 -32.56 15.61
N ARG A 636 -6.08 -33.70 15.03
CA ARG A 636 -4.85 -33.87 14.25
C ARG A 636 -4.99 -33.15 12.91
N ILE A 637 -3.94 -32.46 12.51
CA ILE A 637 -3.83 -31.79 11.21
C ILE A 637 -3.39 -32.84 10.18
N PRO A 638 -4.07 -32.99 9.04
CA PRO A 638 -3.58 -33.83 7.94
C PRO A 638 -2.17 -33.44 7.51
N THR A 639 -1.30 -34.42 7.23
CA THR A 639 0.13 -34.15 7.04
C THR A 639 0.41 -33.16 5.90
N TYR A 640 -0.37 -33.18 4.81
CA TYR A 640 -0.18 -32.26 3.69
C TYR A 640 -0.46 -30.78 4.06
N ILE A 641 -1.30 -30.54 5.08
CA ILE A 641 -1.58 -29.20 5.62
C ILE A 641 -0.46 -28.77 6.57
N GLU A 642 0.10 -29.69 7.37
CA GLU A 642 1.26 -29.38 8.21
C GLU A 642 2.46 -28.94 7.37
N GLU A 643 2.76 -29.65 6.28
CA GLU A 643 3.83 -29.26 5.33
C GLU A 643 3.52 -27.94 4.63
N ALA A 644 2.25 -27.70 4.31
CA ALA A 644 1.81 -26.43 3.74
C ALA A 644 2.02 -25.25 4.70
N LEU A 645 1.70 -25.46 5.99
CA LEU A 645 1.92 -24.48 7.05
C LEU A 645 3.42 -24.24 7.30
N GLU A 646 4.23 -25.29 7.25
CA GLU A 646 5.68 -25.17 7.36
C GLU A 646 6.25 -24.36 6.20
N TRP A 647 5.93 -24.72 4.96
CA TRP A 647 6.40 -24.00 3.78
C TRP A 647 5.95 -22.53 3.77
N ILE A 648 4.70 -22.23 4.12
CA ILE A 648 4.22 -20.84 4.13
C ILE A 648 4.77 -20.05 5.32
N SER A 649 5.23 -20.71 6.40
CA SER A 649 5.81 -20.02 7.57
C SER A 649 7.23 -19.50 7.34
N GLU A 650 8.03 -20.21 6.54
CA GLU A 650 9.34 -19.78 6.05
C GLU A 650 9.23 -18.53 5.15
#